data_AF-A0AAU2P215-F1
#
_entry.id   AF-A0AAU2P215-F1
#
_cell.length_a   1.000
_cell.length_b   1.000
_cell.length_c   1.000
_cell.angle_alpha   90.00
_cell.angle_beta   90.00
_cell.angle_gamma   90.00
#
_symmetry.space_group_name_H-M   'P 1'
#
loop_
_entity.id
_entity.type
_entity.pdbx_description
1 polymer ?
#
loop_
_entity_poly.entity_id
_entity_poly.type
_entity_poly.pdbx_seq_one_letter_code
_entity_poly.pdbx_strand_id
1 'polypeptide(L)'
;MTGHAAWSSGLRSLGFRHTAELLGAWGVRPGFKVLDGLWFRGRGMTWLRVDEAYVEAQREHWRREGGPHRAKATALLDRAAEILGADPMGLRRVVVHELVLLLQDHPDGISVPAAVELGVDKDEAAELVASVSACLKPAGRLDGEAAGSIHEALTGRQLCRAERYAARLAGVMADPELRALLASVAELRAGTDEALARADALHRKGEYRQAATGYLVTARYAVDEPRALTGLLRTAEAAAPVAPGLLPVRAEAGHDGVTVTWNAATDQAGTILYRVLRHPPGKPHRHTEVGVPGTATQVTDTAAVPGSRVRYAILPLRDGRISGRPRISDPLLVAPEVRELTLTTGRHGVSATWRAPAAAVAIRALREHGGSETEVTCRQDGFEDGPLEPGTYSYEIHCEYAGPDRRTVRSLGVTARVEVEEWPRPVESLTGEQHTATGPVRLSWIPPARGEVLLVPWNGPPPEPGAELPDGFATKLPKPPLSSPLLEPAAGTSVRITAVTVLGRHAVAGPSVLVEAQTPVRGITAERGPGDTVQLGFEWPDPAPVVLVGWRQNGVARERRVTRSAYLREGLSLTAGGEALDVAVAPLPSGDAEFVISGEGHIRVPSRIRLSYRLVKPGWRAGARRMVEVRAELPGASPGTVDCPDFLLVGRESIAPLHPRHGIEELRLTGDRLAAGEPVRTEIDLRGRTKPYLLRGFLLGAGAPDAQLDHPPSDTLVVR
;
A
#
# COMPACT_ATOMS: atom_id res chain seq x y z
N MET A 1 49.93 42.53 3.76
CA MET A 1 48.69 43.34 3.68
C MET A 1 47.50 42.40 3.64
N THR A 2 46.57 42.47 4.60
CA THR A 2 45.31 41.70 4.52
C THR A 2 44.41 42.27 3.43
N GLY A 3 43.78 41.39 2.63
CA GLY A 3 42.79 41.80 1.62
C GLY A 3 43.37 42.39 0.31
N HIS A 4 44.62 42.08 -0.05
CA HIS A 4 45.23 42.57 -1.32
C HIS A 4 44.39 42.26 -2.57
N ALA A 5 43.72 41.11 -2.61
CA ALA A 5 42.84 40.76 -3.73
C ALA A 5 41.61 41.68 -3.83
N ALA A 6 40.98 42.01 -2.70
CA ALA A 6 39.87 42.96 -2.64
C ALA A 6 40.32 44.39 -2.99
N TRP A 7 41.50 44.79 -2.51
CA TRP A 7 42.16 46.05 -2.87
C TRP A 7 42.39 46.16 -4.38
N SER A 8 43.05 45.17 -4.98
CA SER A 8 43.32 45.10 -6.42
C SER A 8 42.04 45.07 -7.26
N SER A 9 41.00 44.35 -6.81
CA SER A 9 39.68 44.34 -7.46
C SER A 9 39.00 45.71 -7.39
N GLY A 10 39.13 46.40 -6.25
CA GLY A 10 38.67 47.76 -6.06
C GLY A 10 39.30 48.73 -7.06
N LEU A 11 40.63 48.74 -7.18
CA LEU A 11 41.37 49.56 -8.14
C LEU A 11 40.93 49.31 -9.58
N ARG A 12 40.89 48.04 -10.01
CA ARG A 12 40.47 47.67 -11.38
C ARG A 12 39.04 48.12 -11.71
N SER A 13 38.13 48.04 -10.74
CA SER A 13 36.74 48.50 -10.95
C SER A 13 36.61 50.01 -11.07
N LEU A 14 37.63 50.77 -10.68
CA LEU A 14 37.74 52.22 -10.89
C LEU A 14 38.53 52.58 -12.16
N GLY A 15 38.99 51.57 -12.92
CA GLY A 15 39.80 51.77 -14.12
C GLY A 15 41.30 51.98 -13.86
N PHE A 16 41.77 51.83 -12.61
CA PHE A 16 43.18 51.98 -12.27
C PHE A 16 43.91 50.63 -12.32
N ARG A 17 45.14 50.64 -12.88
CA ARG A 17 46.03 49.47 -12.97
C ARG A 17 46.71 49.16 -11.64
N HIS A 18 47.07 50.20 -10.89
CA HIS A 18 47.73 50.10 -9.58
C HIS A 18 47.45 51.33 -8.70
N THR A 19 47.85 51.24 -7.43
CA THR A 19 47.61 52.24 -6.39
C THR A 19 48.16 53.62 -6.73
N ALA A 20 49.32 53.70 -7.40
CA ALA A 20 49.89 54.98 -7.79
C ALA A 20 49.01 55.76 -8.80
N GLU A 21 48.23 55.10 -9.66
CA GLU A 21 47.31 55.84 -10.55
C GLU A 21 46.14 56.46 -9.78
N LEU A 22 45.60 55.74 -8.79
CA LEU A 22 44.56 56.27 -7.90
C LEU A 22 45.07 57.51 -7.13
N LEU A 23 46.30 57.43 -6.59
CA LEU A 23 46.93 58.53 -5.84
C LEU A 23 47.38 59.70 -6.74
N GLY A 24 47.61 59.42 -8.02
CA GLY A 24 48.08 60.38 -9.02
C GLY A 24 46.96 60.96 -9.90
N ALA A 25 45.69 60.60 -9.67
CA ALA A 25 44.56 60.93 -10.56
C ALA A 25 44.42 62.42 -10.87
N TRP A 26 44.84 63.32 -9.95
CA TRP A 26 44.84 64.78 -10.15
C TRP A 26 46.25 65.42 -10.12
N GLY A 27 47.29 64.62 -10.34
CA GLY A 27 48.67 65.10 -10.47
C GLY A 27 48.87 65.94 -11.74
N VAL A 28 49.69 67.00 -11.67
CA VAL A 28 49.83 68.00 -12.75
C VAL A 28 50.71 67.49 -13.93
N ARG A 29 51.37 66.33 -13.81
CA ARG A 29 52.10 65.65 -14.90
C ARG A 29 52.17 64.12 -14.68
N PRO A 30 52.26 63.31 -15.75
CA PRO A 30 52.52 61.87 -15.63
C PRO A 30 53.94 61.61 -15.09
N GLY A 31 54.08 60.67 -14.17
CA GLY A 31 55.35 60.23 -13.58
C GLY A 31 55.36 60.22 -12.05
N PHE A 32 55.69 59.08 -11.45
CA PHE A 32 55.97 58.95 -10.02
C PHE A 32 57.31 58.26 -9.76
N LYS A 33 57.90 58.53 -8.60
CA LYS A 33 59.08 57.80 -8.10
C LYS A 33 58.70 56.86 -6.96
N VAL A 34 59.38 55.72 -6.84
CA VAL A 34 59.03 54.63 -5.91
C VAL A 34 60.23 54.01 -5.18
N LEU A 35 61.48 54.20 -5.62
CA LEU A 35 62.62 53.53 -5.01
C LEU A 35 62.95 54.08 -3.62
N ASP A 36 62.91 55.40 -3.42
CA ASP A 36 63.22 56.07 -2.14
C ASP A 36 61.97 56.70 -1.47
N GLY A 37 60.85 56.00 -1.55
CA GLY A 37 59.53 56.51 -1.15
C GLY A 37 58.62 56.69 -2.35
N LEU A 38 57.33 56.94 -2.11
CA LEU A 38 56.37 57.21 -3.17
C LEU A 38 56.25 58.72 -3.36
N TRP A 39 56.56 59.21 -4.57
CA TRP A 39 56.62 60.64 -4.87
C TRP A 39 55.90 60.96 -6.18
N PHE A 40 55.11 62.03 -6.19
CA PHE A 40 54.47 62.57 -7.40
C PHE A 40 55.05 63.92 -7.77
N ARG A 41 54.97 64.27 -9.05
CA ARG A 41 55.44 65.58 -9.54
C ARG A 41 54.40 66.67 -9.24
N GLY A 42 54.80 67.67 -8.46
CA GLY A 42 53.96 68.83 -8.15
C GLY A 42 53.95 69.89 -9.27
N ARG A 43 53.39 71.08 -8.98
CA ARG A 43 53.50 72.23 -9.89
C ARG A 43 54.96 72.70 -9.92
N GLY A 44 55.57 72.74 -11.10
CA GLY A 44 56.99 73.13 -11.29
C GLY A 44 57.95 71.93 -11.29
N MET A 45 59.14 72.11 -10.70
CA MET A 45 60.19 71.05 -10.62
C MET A 45 60.21 70.31 -9.27
N THR A 46 59.22 70.55 -8.40
CA THR A 46 59.18 70.00 -7.03
C THR A 46 58.52 68.62 -6.98
N TRP A 47 59.11 67.71 -6.21
CA TRP A 47 58.54 66.39 -5.89
C TRP A 47 57.73 66.46 -4.59
N LEU A 48 56.52 65.90 -4.61
CA LEU A 48 55.62 65.78 -3.47
C LEU A 48 55.66 64.35 -2.95
N ARG A 49 55.99 64.17 -1.68
CA ARG A 49 55.95 62.86 -1.02
C ARG A 49 54.50 62.45 -0.79
N VAL A 50 54.19 61.18 -0.97
CA VAL A 50 52.93 60.62 -0.49
C VAL A 50 53.04 60.38 1.01
N ASP A 51 52.44 61.28 1.77
CA ASP A 51 52.23 61.20 3.21
C ASP A 51 50.73 61.29 3.55
N GLU A 52 50.40 61.35 4.84
CA GLU A 52 49.00 61.44 5.29
C GLU A 52 48.29 62.69 4.75
N ALA A 53 48.99 63.83 4.70
CA ALA A 53 48.45 65.07 4.15
C ALA A 53 48.17 64.96 2.65
N TYR A 54 49.04 64.30 1.90
CA TYR A 54 48.83 63.99 0.49
C TYR A 54 47.58 63.12 0.29
N VAL A 55 47.42 62.04 1.07
CA VAL A 55 46.26 61.14 0.95
C VAL A 55 44.95 61.86 1.32
N GLU A 56 44.93 62.68 2.37
CA GLU A 56 43.74 63.46 2.72
C GLU A 56 43.39 64.48 1.64
N ALA A 57 44.41 65.11 1.01
CA ALA A 57 44.18 65.96 -0.14
C ALA A 57 43.52 65.18 -1.30
N GLN A 58 43.95 63.96 -1.60
CA GLN A 58 43.30 63.12 -2.63
C GLN A 58 41.87 62.73 -2.25
N ARG A 59 41.60 62.41 -0.98
CA ARG A 59 40.23 62.13 -0.50
C ARG A 59 39.32 63.31 -0.76
N GLU A 60 39.78 64.50 -0.42
CA GLU A 60 39.00 65.71 -0.57
C GLU A 60 38.73 66.01 -2.07
N HIS A 61 39.63 65.69 -2.98
CA HIS A 61 39.36 65.74 -4.43
C HIS A 61 38.25 64.74 -4.84
N TRP A 62 38.33 63.47 -4.43
CA TRP A 62 37.27 62.46 -4.68
C TRP A 62 35.91 62.86 -4.07
N ARG A 63 35.91 63.53 -2.91
CA ARG A 63 34.67 64.02 -2.27
C ARG A 63 34.02 65.14 -3.08
N ARG A 64 34.81 66.03 -3.70
CA ARG A 64 34.33 67.16 -4.51
C ARG A 64 33.86 66.77 -5.91
N GLU A 65 34.47 65.78 -6.55
CA GLU A 65 34.11 65.40 -7.93
C GLU A 65 32.67 64.90 -8.08
N GLY A 66 32.13 64.18 -7.10
CA GLY A 66 30.77 63.62 -7.16
C GLY A 66 30.62 62.51 -8.22
N GLY A 67 29.99 61.38 -7.86
CA GLY A 67 29.75 60.30 -8.83
C GLY A 67 29.62 58.90 -8.21
N PRO A 68 29.26 57.89 -9.01
CA PRO A 68 29.02 56.52 -8.54
C PRO A 68 30.28 55.83 -7.99
N HIS A 69 31.46 56.29 -8.40
CA HIS A 69 32.77 55.75 -8.01
C HIS A 69 33.31 56.32 -6.68
N ARG A 70 32.72 57.40 -6.15
CA ARG A 70 33.20 58.14 -4.96
C ARG A 70 33.34 57.25 -3.74
N ALA A 71 32.30 56.48 -3.40
CA ALA A 71 32.29 55.67 -2.18
C ALA A 71 33.42 54.64 -2.18
N LYS A 72 33.69 54.04 -3.32
CA LYS A 72 34.72 53.01 -3.49
C LYS A 72 36.13 53.59 -3.48
N ALA A 73 36.35 54.72 -4.17
CA ALA A 73 37.62 55.43 -4.15
C ALA A 73 37.96 55.96 -2.75
N THR A 74 36.97 56.50 -2.03
CA THR A 74 37.13 56.96 -0.64
C THR A 74 37.52 55.79 0.27
N ALA A 75 36.85 54.64 0.16
CA ALA A 75 37.19 53.44 0.95
C ALA A 75 38.62 52.93 0.70
N LEU A 76 39.10 53.00 -0.56
CA LEU A 76 40.50 52.67 -0.87
C LEU A 76 41.47 53.69 -0.26
N LEU A 77 41.15 54.98 -0.27
CA LEU A 77 41.98 56.01 0.36
C LEU A 77 41.92 55.98 1.90
N ASP A 78 40.80 55.54 2.48
CA ASP A 78 40.68 55.24 3.91
C ASP A 78 41.71 54.18 4.29
N ARG A 79 41.69 53.07 3.56
CA ARG A 79 42.66 52.00 3.72
C ARG A 79 44.10 52.42 3.37
N ALA A 80 44.31 53.34 2.43
CA ALA A 80 45.64 53.88 2.12
C ALA A 80 46.24 54.64 3.31
N ALA A 81 45.44 55.43 4.02
CA ALA A 81 45.94 56.12 5.22
C ALA A 81 46.13 55.16 6.40
N GLU A 82 45.30 54.12 6.55
CA GLU A 82 45.56 53.08 7.54
C GLU A 82 46.93 52.42 7.31
N ILE A 83 47.29 52.18 6.04
CA ILE A 83 48.60 51.63 5.68
C ILE A 83 49.72 52.61 6.04
N LEU A 84 49.58 53.90 5.73
CA LEU A 84 50.57 54.92 6.11
C LEU A 84 50.71 55.11 7.63
N GLY A 85 49.60 55.05 8.36
CA GLY A 85 49.58 55.18 9.81
C GLY A 85 50.26 54.00 10.51
N ALA A 86 50.20 52.81 9.91
CA ALA A 86 50.91 51.63 10.41
C ALA A 86 52.39 51.60 9.99
N ASP A 87 52.70 52.05 8.77
CA ASP A 87 54.06 52.09 8.21
C ASP A 87 54.19 53.28 7.23
N PRO A 88 55.04 54.28 7.52
CA PRO A 88 55.30 55.40 6.61
C PRO A 88 55.80 55.00 5.21
N MET A 89 56.32 53.77 5.03
CA MET A 89 56.74 53.19 3.76
C MET A 89 55.73 52.18 3.18
N GLY A 90 54.60 51.97 3.84
CA GLY A 90 53.63 50.94 3.50
C GLY A 90 53.06 51.11 2.10
N LEU A 91 52.66 52.32 1.71
CA LEU A 91 52.14 52.59 0.36
C LEU A 91 53.19 52.39 -0.74
N ARG A 92 54.44 52.77 -0.47
CA ARG A 92 55.56 52.50 -1.39
C ARG A 92 55.65 50.99 -1.64
N ARG A 93 55.61 50.17 -0.59
CA ARG A 93 55.72 48.70 -0.71
C ARG A 93 54.55 48.09 -1.47
N VAL A 94 53.33 48.59 -1.26
CA VAL A 94 52.15 48.18 -2.04
C VAL A 94 52.35 48.49 -3.52
N VAL A 95 52.76 49.72 -3.86
CA VAL A 95 53.00 50.12 -5.26
C VAL A 95 54.13 49.29 -5.89
N VAL A 96 55.26 49.10 -5.19
CA VAL A 96 56.35 48.24 -5.69
C VAL A 96 55.86 46.82 -5.94
N HIS A 97 55.07 46.25 -5.04
CA HIS A 97 54.50 44.92 -5.22
C HIS A 97 53.60 44.83 -6.46
N GLU A 98 52.68 45.78 -6.63
CA GLU A 98 51.80 45.86 -7.80
C GLU A 98 52.59 46.03 -9.11
N LEU A 99 53.62 46.89 -9.10
CA LEU A 99 54.50 47.09 -10.25
C LEU A 99 55.30 45.84 -10.60
N VAL A 100 55.81 45.10 -9.61
CA VAL A 100 56.51 43.82 -9.86
C VAL A 100 55.58 42.84 -10.59
N LEU A 101 54.33 42.71 -10.15
CA LEU A 101 53.37 41.82 -10.80
C LEU A 101 53.02 42.28 -12.22
N LEU A 102 52.76 43.58 -12.39
CA LEU A 102 52.42 44.15 -13.70
C LEU A 102 53.58 44.09 -14.70
N LEU A 103 54.83 44.32 -14.26
CA LEU A 103 56.02 44.20 -15.10
C LEU A 103 56.30 42.76 -15.53
N GLN A 104 56.03 41.79 -14.66
CA GLN A 104 56.15 40.37 -14.99
C GLN A 104 55.09 39.89 -15.98
N ASP A 105 53.92 40.53 -15.98
CA ASP A 105 52.78 40.21 -16.85
C ASP A 105 52.74 41.06 -18.12
N HIS A 106 53.68 42.01 -18.27
CA HIS A 106 53.75 42.87 -19.44
C HIS A 106 54.17 42.07 -20.68
N PRO A 107 53.57 42.32 -21.88
CA PRO A 107 53.92 41.62 -23.12
C PRO A 107 55.41 41.69 -23.47
N ASP A 108 56.04 42.84 -23.22
CA ASP A 108 57.48 43.06 -23.46
C ASP A 108 58.37 42.56 -22.31
N GLY A 109 57.79 41.90 -21.31
CA GLY A 109 58.46 41.48 -20.08
C GLY A 109 58.95 42.65 -19.22
N ILE A 110 59.84 42.33 -18.28
CA ILE A 110 60.40 43.29 -17.33
C ILE A 110 61.39 44.22 -18.05
N SER A 111 60.90 45.36 -18.54
CA SER A 111 61.66 46.30 -19.36
C SER A 111 61.45 47.76 -18.94
N VAL A 112 62.40 48.63 -19.30
CA VAL A 112 62.32 50.07 -19.00
C VAL A 112 61.11 50.74 -19.67
N PRO A 113 60.78 50.47 -20.96
CA PRO A 113 59.56 50.98 -21.57
C PRO A 113 58.28 50.59 -20.81
N ALA A 114 58.18 49.33 -20.37
CA ALA A 114 57.02 48.85 -19.60
C ALA A 114 56.88 49.59 -18.27
N ALA A 115 57.98 49.85 -17.55
CA ALA A 115 57.94 50.61 -16.30
C ALA A 115 57.48 52.07 -16.51
N VAL A 116 57.93 52.71 -17.60
CA VAL A 116 57.47 54.07 -17.97
C VAL A 116 56.00 54.07 -18.37
N GLU A 117 55.51 53.04 -19.07
CA GLU A 117 54.09 52.88 -19.42
C GLU A 117 53.20 52.73 -18.18
N LEU A 118 53.70 52.05 -17.16
CA LEU A 118 53.07 51.95 -15.82
C LEU A 118 53.22 53.25 -15.00
N GLY A 119 53.77 54.33 -15.58
CA GLY A 119 53.81 55.65 -14.98
C GLY A 119 55.01 55.93 -14.06
N VAL A 120 56.00 55.03 -14.01
CA VAL A 120 57.26 55.28 -13.30
C VAL A 120 58.07 56.35 -14.03
N ASP A 121 58.67 57.29 -13.30
CA ASP A 121 59.48 58.35 -13.88
C ASP A 121 60.68 57.77 -14.66
N LYS A 122 60.94 58.35 -15.84
CA LYS A 122 61.99 57.89 -16.77
C LYS A 122 63.38 57.83 -16.14
N ASP A 123 63.67 58.69 -15.15
CA ASP A 123 64.98 58.76 -14.51
C ASP A 123 65.16 57.63 -13.48
N GLU A 124 64.07 56.94 -13.07
CA GLU A 124 64.07 55.86 -12.08
C GLU A 124 63.73 54.47 -12.68
N ALA A 125 63.06 54.43 -13.84
CA ALA A 125 62.58 53.21 -14.47
C ALA A 125 63.68 52.15 -14.73
N ALA A 126 64.89 52.58 -15.10
CA ALA A 126 66.02 51.67 -15.32
C ALA A 126 66.48 50.97 -14.03
N GLU A 127 66.53 51.71 -12.92
CA GLU A 127 66.97 51.19 -11.62
C GLU A 127 65.89 50.29 -10.99
N LEU A 128 64.60 50.61 -11.18
CA LEU A 128 63.51 49.74 -10.79
C LEU A 128 63.57 48.39 -11.52
N VAL A 129 63.69 48.41 -12.85
CA VAL A 129 63.76 47.19 -13.68
C VAL A 129 64.95 46.32 -13.32
N ALA A 130 66.12 46.93 -13.09
CA ALA A 130 67.32 46.21 -12.65
C ALA A 130 67.09 45.55 -11.28
N SER A 131 66.50 46.29 -10.34
CA SER A 131 66.20 45.81 -8.98
C SER A 131 65.20 44.65 -9.00
N VAL A 132 64.10 44.80 -9.75
CA VAL A 132 63.08 43.75 -9.92
C VAL A 132 63.67 42.50 -10.56
N SER A 133 64.45 42.66 -11.64
CA SER A 133 65.11 41.54 -12.31
C SER A 133 66.08 40.80 -11.39
N ALA A 134 66.86 41.53 -10.58
CA ALA A 134 67.79 40.92 -9.62
C ALA A 134 67.07 40.13 -8.51
N CYS A 135 66.00 40.68 -7.94
CA CYS A 135 65.20 40.02 -6.90
C CYS A 135 64.52 38.73 -7.40
N LEU A 136 64.12 38.71 -8.67
CA LEU A 136 63.39 37.59 -9.26
C LEU A 136 64.29 36.54 -9.90
N LYS A 137 65.53 36.88 -10.27
CA LYS A 137 66.44 35.98 -11.00
C LYS A 137 66.53 34.55 -10.43
N PRO A 138 66.53 34.32 -9.11
CA PRO A 138 66.59 32.95 -8.57
C PRO A 138 65.22 32.24 -8.52
N ALA A 139 64.11 32.98 -8.50
CA ALA A 139 62.74 32.43 -8.52
C ALA A 139 62.13 32.32 -9.93
N GLY A 140 62.66 33.07 -10.90
CA GLY A 140 62.06 33.32 -12.21
C GLY A 140 60.85 34.26 -12.17
N ARG A 141 59.93 34.07 -11.23
CA ARG A 141 58.67 34.82 -11.11
C ARG A 141 58.20 34.94 -9.65
N LEU A 142 57.50 36.02 -9.34
CA LEU A 142 56.84 36.23 -8.06
C LEU A 142 55.43 35.68 -8.12
N ASP A 143 55.07 34.90 -7.10
CA ASP A 143 53.71 34.44 -6.93
C ASP A 143 52.88 35.48 -6.14
N GLY A 144 52.12 36.31 -6.89
CA GLY A 144 51.32 37.38 -6.30
C GLY A 144 50.23 36.90 -5.35
N GLU A 145 49.65 35.73 -5.59
CA GLU A 145 48.65 35.14 -4.68
C GLU A 145 49.31 34.75 -3.36
N ALA A 146 50.46 34.06 -3.41
CA ALA A 146 51.18 33.64 -2.22
C ALA A 146 51.69 34.83 -1.40
N ALA A 147 52.28 35.84 -2.06
CA ALA A 147 52.77 37.06 -1.42
C ALA A 147 51.64 37.86 -0.75
N GLY A 148 50.47 37.94 -1.38
CA GLY A 148 49.30 38.62 -0.82
C GLY A 148 48.61 37.85 0.32
N SER A 149 48.67 36.51 0.32
CA SER A 149 47.84 35.67 1.18
C SER A 149 48.56 35.05 2.38
N ILE A 150 49.90 35.03 2.38
CA ILE A 150 50.68 34.40 3.46
C ILE A 150 50.42 35.03 4.84
N HIS A 151 50.32 36.36 4.91
CA HIS A 151 50.03 37.06 6.16
C HIS A 151 48.60 36.77 6.65
N GLU A 152 47.62 36.73 5.74
CA GLU A 152 46.24 36.38 6.08
C GLU A 152 46.13 34.95 6.59
N ALA A 153 46.84 34.00 5.97
CA ALA A 153 46.93 32.63 6.45
C ALA A 153 47.48 32.56 7.89
N LEU A 154 48.54 33.34 8.20
CA LEU A 154 49.10 33.41 9.56
C LEU A 154 48.14 34.06 10.57
N THR A 155 47.50 35.17 10.24
CA THR A 155 46.49 35.81 11.09
C THR A 155 45.31 34.86 11.34
N GLY A 156 44.92 34.09 10.32
CA GLY A 156 43.92 33.03 10.39
C GLY A 156 44.39 31.75 11.09
N ARG A 157 45.65 31.68 11.53
CA ARG A 157 46.28 30.50 12.15
C ARG A 157 46.28 29.25 11.25
N GLN A 158 46.24 29.45 9.94
CA GLN A 158 46.32 28.42 8.91
C GLN A 158 47.79 28.17 8.55
N LEU A 159 48.52 27.52 9.46
CA LEU A 159 49.97 27.30 9.34
C LEU A 159 50.32 26.45 8.12
N CYS A 160 49.58 25.36 7.86
CA CYS A 160 49.86 24.50 6.69
C CYS A 160 49.58 25.24 5.37
N ARG A 161 48.63 26.17 5.36
CA ARG A 161 48.43 27.09 4.22
C ARG A 161 49.56 28.11 4.11
N ALA A 162 50.00 28.71 5.21
CA ALA A 162 51.10 29.66 5.24
C ALA A 162 52.41 29.01 4.75
N GLU A 163 52.71 27.77 5.15
CA GLU A 163 53.85 26.99 4.65
C GLU A 163 53.80 26.77 3.14
N ARG A 164 52.63 26.41 2.60
CA ARG A 164 52.44 26.26 1.14
C ARG A 164 52.71 27.57 0.39
N TYR A 165 52.27 28.70 0.95
CA TYR A 165 52.60 30.01 0.38
C TYR A 165 54.08 30.36 0.55
N ALA A 166 54.69 30.05 1.70
CA ALA A 166 56.11 30.26 1.94
C ALA A 166 56.99 29.48 0.96
N ALA A 167 56.65 28.22 0.67
CA ALA A 167 57.37 27.39 -0.30
C ALA A 167 57.34 27.99 -1.72
N ARG A 168 56.21 28.59 -2.13
CA ARG A 168 56.07 29.30 -3.42
C ARG A 168 56.91 30.59 -3.49
N LEU A 169 57.40 31.11 -2.35
CA LEU A 169 58.17 32.34 -2.25
C LEU A 169 59.67 32.11 -1.93
N ALA A 170 60.10 30.88 -1.65
CA ALA A 170 61.41 30.55 -1.11
C ALA A 170 62.62 30.92 -2.01
N GLY A 171 62.41 31.07 -3.33
CA GLY A 171 63.44 31.45 -4.29
C GLY A 171 63.52 32.96 -4.55
N VAL A 172 62.59 33.76 -4.04
CA VAL A 172 62.61 35.21 -4.26
C VAL A 172 63.62 35.82 -3.32
N MET A 173 64.70 36.40 -3.86
CA MET A 173 65.67 37.17 -3.07
C MET A 173 65.02 38.51 -2.71
N ALA A 174 64.18 38.46 -1.67
CA ALA A 174 63.32 39.56 -1.27
C ALA A 174 63.88 40.38 -0.11
N ASP A 175 63.26 41.56 0.02
CA ASP A 175 63.20 42.47 1.17
C ASP A 175 63.41 41.74 2.52
N PRO A 176 64.23 42.29 3.45
CA PRO A 176 64.35 41.81 4.83
C PRO A 176 63.03 41.40 5.50
N GLU A 177 61.92 42.06 5.21
CA GLU A 177 60.61 41.74 5.80
C GLU A 177 60.02 40.42 5.30
N LEU A 178 60.11 40.13 4.00
CA LEU A 178 59.64 38.84 3.49
C LEU A 178 60.50 37.72 4.06
N ARG A 179 61.82 37.93 4.16
CA ARG A 179 62.73 36.97 4.77
C ARG A 179 62.40 36.71 6.23
N ALA A 180 62.11 37.76 7.01
CA ALA A 180 61.68 37.63 8.38
C ALA A 180 60.35 36.87 8.48
N LEU A 181 59.38 37.16 7.60
CA LEU A 181 58.10 36.46 7.58
C LEU A 181 58.25 34.97 7.25
N LEU A 182 59.06 34.62 6.26
CA LEU A 182 59.35 33.22 5.90
C LEU A 182 60.07 32.49 7.05
N ALA A 183 61.01 33.16 7.74
CA ALA A 183 61.66 32.63 8.93
C ALA A 183 60.65 32.39 10.07
N SER A 184 59.71 33.31 10.30
CA SER A 184 58.64 33.12 11.29
C SER A 184 57.74 31.93 10.96
N VAL A 185 57.40 31.70 9.69
CA VAL A 185 56.64 30.49 9.28
C VAL A 185 57.42 29.22 9.60
N ALA A 186 58.71 29.19 9.28
CA ALA A 186 59.58 28.04 9.56
C ALA A 186 59.74 27.78 11.07
N GLU A 187 59.86 28.83 11.88
CA GLU A 187 59.94 28.73 13.34
C GLU A 187 58.63 28.20 13.94
N LEU A 188 57.48 28.73 13.50
CA LEU A 188 56.16 28.25 13.92
C LEU A 188 55.93 26.78 13.55
N ARG A 189 56.41 26.36 12.37
CA ARG A 189 56.40 24.95 11.93
C ARG A 189 57.20 24.07 12.87
N ALA A 190 58.46 24.45 13.13
CA ALA A 190 59.35 23.68 13.99
C ALA A 190 58.77 23.53 15.41
N GLY A 191 58.25 24.62 15.99
CA GLY A 191 57.58 24.57 17.29
C GLY A 191 56.31 23.71 17.30
N THR A 192 55.54 23.74 16.20
CA THR A 192 54.35 22.88 16.03
C THR A 192 54.74 21.40 15.95
N ASP A 193 55.77 21.05 15.19
CA ASP A 193 56.28 19.67 15.10
C ASP A 193 56.81 19.17 16.43
N GLU A 194 57.54 19.99 17.18
CA GLU A 194 58.02 19.64 18.52
C GLU A 194 56.85 19.39 19.48
N ALA A 195 55.84 20.27 19.48
CA ALA A 195 54.64 20.11 20.30
C ALA A 195 53.87 18.83 19.96
N LEU A 196 53.71 18.51 18.67
CA LEU A 196 53.07 17.27 18.21
C LEU A 196 53.88 16.04 18.61
N ALA A 197 55.21 16.07 18.47
CA ALA A 197 56.09 14.97 18.86
C ALA A 197 56.01 14.70 20.37
N ARG A 198 55.98 15.77 21.19
CA ARG A 198 55.79 15.67 22.64
C ARG A 198 54.43 15.09 23.02
N ALA A 199 53.35 15.56 22.37
CA ALA A 199 52.01 15.02 22.59
C ALA A 199 51.91 13.54 22.18
N ASP A 200 52.58 13.14 21.11
CA ASP A 200 52.61 11.73 20.69
C ASP A 200 53.43 10.84 21.64
N ALA A 201 54.55 11.33 22.15
CA ALA A 201 55.32 10.63 23.18
C ALA A 201 54.49 10.41 24.45
N LEU A 202 53.74 11.41 24.91
CA LEU A 202 52.81 11.28 26.05
C LEU A 202 51.70 10.27 25.77
N HIS A 203 51.14 10.26 24.55
CA HIS A 203 50.13 9.29 24.14
C HIS A 203 50.67 7.86 24.21
N ARG A 204 51.87 7.61 23.67
CA ARG A 204 52.51 6.27 23.71
C ARG A 204 52.83 5.79 25.13
N LYS A 205 53.03 6.70 26.08
CA LYS A 205 53.20 6.40 27.51
C LYS A 205 51.89 6.14 28.26
N GLY A 206 50.74 6.28 27.60
CA GLY A 206 49.42 6.15 28.23
C GLY A 206 48.94 7.41 28.97
N GLU A 207 49.66 8.53 28.87
CA GLU A 207 49.31 9.80 29.52
C GLU A 207 48.27 10.59 28.70
N TYR A 208 47.12 9.96 28.40
CA TYR A 208 46.14 10.46 27.43
C TYR A 208 45.60 11.85 27.74
N ARG A 209 45.42 12.18 29.01
CA ARG A 209 44.93 13.50 29.43
C ARG A 209 45.92 14.62 29.05
N GLN A 210 47.21 14.39 29.26
CA GLN A 210 48.25 15.38 28.94
C GLN A 210 48.49 15.46 27.43
N ALA A 211 48.51 14.30 26.75
CA ALA A 211 48.59 14.24 25.29
C ALA A 211 47.43 15.01 24.63
N ALA A 212 46.19 14.82 25.10
CA ALA A 212 45.02 15.53 24.61
C ALA A 212 45.12 17.05 24.82
N THR A 213 45.69 17.49 25.95
CA THR A 213 45.97 18.92 26.17
C THR A 213 46.98 19.44 25.15
N GLY A 214 48.08 18.73 24.90
CA GLY A 214 49.09 19.10 23.89
C GLY A 214 48.47 19.24 22.49
N TYR A 215 47.72 18.23 22.05
CA TYR A 215 47.04 18.27 20.75
C TYR A 215 45.99 19.39 20.65
N LEU A 216 45.22 19.64 21.70
CA LEU A 216 44.22 20.72 21.73
C LEU A 216 44.89 22.10 21.62
N VAL A 217 45.99 22.31 22.35
CA VAL A 217 46.77 23.54 22.28
C VAL A 217 47.29 23.73 20.85
N THR A 218 47.90 22.71 20.25
CA THR A 218 48.37 22.77 18.86
C THR A 218 47.24 23.05 17.87
N ALA A 219 46.08 22.39 18.01
CA ALA A 219 44.93 22.60 17.12
C ALA A 219 44.33 24.01 17.21
N ARG A 220 44.54 24.73 18.32
CA ARG A 220 44.17 26.14 18.48
C ARG A 220 45.21 27.11 17.90
N TYR A 221 46.48 26.70 17.86
CA TYR A 221 47.57 27.49 17.29
C TYR A 221 47.71 27.31 15.78
N ALA A 222 47.46 26.11 15.26
CA ALA A 222 47.46 25.75 13.84
C ALA A 222 46.14 25.04 13.50
N VAL A 223 45.13 25.79 13.06
CA VAL A 223 43.75 25.29 12.90
C VAL A 223 43.59 24.31 11.74
N ASP A 224 44.52 24.36 10.78
CA ASP A 224 44.58 23.50 9.60
C ASP A 224 45.62 22.37 9.73
N GLU A 225 46.15 22.10 10.94
CA GLU A 225 47.09 21.00 11.19
C GLU A 225 46.34 19.67 11.42
N PRO A 226 46.32 18.75 10.43
CA PRO A 226 45.54 17.52 10.52
C PRO A 226 46.07 16.54 11.58
N ARG A 227 47.37 16.59 11.90
CA ARG A 227 47.96 15.73 12.95
C ARG A 227 47.47 16.10 14.34
N ALA A 228 47.21 17.39 14.59
CA ALA A 228 46.68 17.85 15.87
C ALA A 228 45.26 17.32 16.09
N LEU A 229 44.38 17.45 15.08
CA LEU A 229 43.01 16.91 15.15
C LEU A 229 43.02 15.39 15.27
N THR A 230 43.81 14.69 14.45
CA THR A 230 43.91 13.23 14.49
C THR A 230 44.43 12.72 15.84
N GLY A 231 45.44 13.38 16.41
CA GLY A 231 45.96 13.06 17.74
C GLY A 231 44.93 13.31 18.84
N LEU A 232 44.17 14.40 18.73
CA LEU A 232 43.10 14.73 19.66
C LEU A 232 41.99 13.66 19.65
N LEU A 233 41.56 13.20 18.47
CA LEU A 233 40.61 12.10 18.33
C LEU A 233 41.17 10.78 18.89
N ARG A 234 42.42 10.44 18.52
CA ARG A 234 43.09 9.22 18.99
C ARG A 234 43.21 9.16 20.52
N THR A 235 43.57 10.27 21.15
CA THR A 235 43.66 10.33 22.63
C THR A 235 42.31 10.22 23.31
N ALA A 236 41.25 10.77 22.72
CA ALA A 236 39.89 10.63 23.25
C ALA A 236 39.34 9.21 23.09
N GLU A 237 39.64 8.52 21.98
CA GLU A 237 39.29 7.09 21.82
C GLU A 237 39.98 6.23 22.90
N ALA A 238 41.27 6.48 23.15
CA ALA A 238 42.05 5.72 24.13
C ALA A 238 41.63 6.02 25.60
N ALA A 239 41.12 7.22 25.87
CA ALA A 239 40.67 7.63 27.20
C ALA A 239 39.21 7.23 27.51
N ALA A 240 38.40 6.90 26.49
CA ALA A 240 36.98 6.57 26.65
C ALA A 240 36.68 5.47 27.69
N PRO A 241 37.47 4.38 27.81
CA PRO A 241 37.21 3.34 28.81
C PRO A 241 37.49 3.76 30.27
N VAL A 242 38.22 4.86 30.49
CA VAL A 242 38.85 5.19 31.79
C VAL A 242 38.19 6.40 32.49
N ALA A 243 37.22 7.05 31.86
CA ALA A 243 36.60 8.28 32.37
C ALA A 243 35.09 8.14 32.64
N PRO A 244 34.67 7.46 33.73
CA PRO A 244 33.28 7.49 34.17
C PRO A 244 32.91 8.92 34.57
N GLY A 245 31.93 9.53 33.87
CA GLY A 245 31.39 10.85 34.21
C GLY A 245 31.31 11.87 33.07
N LEU A 246 31.93 11.63 31.91
CA LEU A 246 31.61 12.37 30.68
C LEU A 246 30.34 11.74 30.09
N LEU A 247 29.23 12.49 30.12
CA LEU A 247 27.95 12.04 29.56
C LEU A 247 28.16 11.53 28.12
N PRO A 248 27.76 10.30 27.80
CA PRO A 248 28.16 9.64 26.56
C PRO A 248 27.53 10.31 25.34
N VAL A 249 28.31 10.42 24.27
CA VAL A 249 27.74 10.64 22.92
C VAL A 249 27.04 9.35 22.56
N ARG A 250 25.72 9.40 22.40
CA ARG A 250 24.92 8.24 22.00
C ARG A 250 24.75 8.27 20.49
N ALA A 251 24.99 7.14 19.86
CA ALA A 251 24.81 6.96 18.43
C ALA A 251 23.93 5.72 18.23
N GLU A 252 22.83 5.89 17.50
CA GLU A 252 21.83 4.85 17.28
C GLU A 252 21.56 4.72 15.77
N ALA A 253 21.67 3.50 15.25
CA ALA A 253 21.42 3.22 13.84
C ALA A 253 19.91 3.09 13.60
N GLY A 254 19.38 3.89 12.67
CA GLY A 254 18.01 3.81 12.18
C GLY A 254 17.96 3.57 10.67
N HIS A 255 16.75 3.44 10.12
CA HIS A 255 16.54 3.26 8.68
C HIS A 255 17.03 4.46 7.85
N ASP A 256 16.90 5.68 8.41
CA ASP A 256 17.22 6.93 7.72
C ASP A 256 18.68 7.38 7.92
N GLY A 257 19.47 6.60 8.65
CA GLY A 257 20.85 6.92 9.01
C GLY A 257 21.14 6.74 10.50
N VAL A 258 22.25 7.30 10.96
CA VAL A 258 22.64 7.23 12.37
C VAL A 258 22.25 8.53 13.08
N THR A 259 21.44 8.42 14.12
CA THR A 259 21.14 9.57 14.98
C THR A 259 22.18 9.65 16.09
N VAL A 260 22.85 10.79 16.17
CA VAL A 260 23.89 11.07 17.16
C VAL A 260 23.38 12.15 18.09
N THR A 261 23.37 11.87 19.39
CA THR A 261 22.92 12.80 20.44
C THR A 261 24.02 12.99 21.48
N TRP A 262 24.15 14.22 21.97
CA TRP A 262 25.09 14.56 23.04
C TRP A 262 24.49 15.62 23.94
N ASN A 263 25.09 15.80 25.11
CA ASN A 263 24.71 16.90 25.99
C ASN A 263 25.49 18.16 25.64
N ALA A 264 24.86 19.33 25.78
CA ALA A 264 25.57 20.59 25.68
C ALA A 264 26.76 20.64 26.66
N ALA A 265 27.75 21.48 26.35
CA ALA A 265 28.81 21.80 27.29
C ALA A 265 28.22 22.77 28.34
N THR A 266 28.38 22.45 29.62
CA THR A 266 27.94 23.33 30.71
C THR A 266 28.86 24.55 30.79
N ASP A 267 28.27 25.70 30.44
CA ASP A 267 28.62 27.08 30.75
C ASP A 267 30.09 27.54 30.73
N GLN A 268 30.41 28.39 29.73
CA GLN A 268 31.31 29.55 29.83
C GLN A 268 30.87 30.57 28.77
N ALA A 269 30.68 31.85 29.14
CA ALA A 269 30.20 32.97 28.30
C ALA A 269 30.51 32.85 26.79
N GLY A 270 29.48 32.97 25.93
CA GLY A 270 29.60 32.95 24.46
C GLY A 270 28.96 31.73 23.80
N THR A 271 28.55 31.87 22.52
CA THR A 271 27.90 30.81 21.74
C THR A 271 28.89 29.69 21.40
N ILE A 272 28.56 28.46 21.75
CA ILE A 272 29.31 27.25 21.38
C ILE A 272 28.64 26.60 20.17
N LEU A 273 29.41 26.34 19.13
CA LEU A 273 28.98 25.48 18.01
C LEU A 273 29.59 24.09 18.17
N TYR A 274 28.98 23.08 17.56
CA TYR A 274 29.46 21.70 17.59
C TYR A 274 29.80 21.25 16.18
N ARG A 275 31.04 20.80 16.00
CA ARG A 275 31.50 20.09 14.80
C ARG A 275 31.45 18.59 15.07
N VAL A 276 30.71 17.87 14.24
CA VAL A 276 30.54 16.42 14.36
C VAL A 276 31.38 15.73 13.31
N LEU A 277 32.22 14.79 13.74
CA LEU A 277 33.05 13.98 12.84
C LEU A 277 32.70 12.50 12.99
N ARG A 278 32.53 11.80 11.86
CA ARG A 278 32.45 10.34 11.78
C ARG A 278 33.81 9.79 11.40
N HIS A 279 34.29 8.73 12.04
CA HIS A 279 35.47 7.98 11.58
C HIS A 279 35.37 6.49 11.90
N PRO A 280 36.11 5.61 11.19
CA PRO A 280 36.22 4.21 11.58
C PRO A 280 36.96 4.09 12.93
N PRO A 281 36.57 3.13 13.81
CA PRO A 281 37.27 2.86 15.06
C PRO A 281 38.76 2.58 14.83
N GLY A 282 39.65 3.19 15.64
CA GLY A 282 41.11 3.03 15.51
C GLY A 282 41.73 3.68 14.27
N LYS A 283 40.94 4.35 13.42
CA LYS A 283 41.41 5.08 12.23
C LYS A 283 40.93 6.54 12.20
N PRO A 284 41.21 7.36 13.23
CA PRO A 284 40.74 8.75 13.32
C PRO A 284 41.26 9.68 12.20
N HIS A 285 42.32 9.29 11.50
CA HIS A 285 42.82 10.02 10.32
C HIS A 285 41.87 9.95 9.12
N ARG A 286 40.92 8.99 9.09
CA ARG A 286 39.89 8.85 8.05
C ARG A 286 38.56 9.47 8.47
N HIS A 287 38.60 10.56 9.21
CA HIS A 287 37.38 11.23 9.65
C HIS A 287 36.70 11.97 8.50
N THR A 288 35.39 12.14 8.62
CA THR A 288 34.55 12.92 7.71
C THR A 288 33.62 13.79 8.56
N GLU A 289 33.36 15.01 8.13
CA GLU A 289 32.45 15.91 8.82
C GLU A 289 30.99 15.56 8.52
N VAL A 290 30.15 15.60 9.55
CA VAL A 290 28.71 15.29 9.48
C VAL A 290 27.94 16.60 9.64
N GLY A 291 27.34 17.06 8.54
CA GLY A 291 26.62 18.32 8.49
C GLY A 291 27.53 19.55 8.62
N VAL A 292 26.92 20.70 8.93
CA VAL A 292 27.61 21.97 9.16
C VAL A 292 27.64 22.25 10.67
N PRO A 293 28.72 22.83 11.21
CA PRO A 293 28.76 23.17 12.63
C PRO A 293 27.60 24.07 13.08
N GLY A 294 26.94 23.70 14.18
CA GLY A 294 25.74 24.38 14.67
C GLY A 294 25.58 24.29 16.19
N THR A 295 24.52 24.90 16.73
CA THR A 295 24.23 24.89 18.18
C THR A 295 23.44 23.67 18.63
N ALA A 296 22.86 22.90 17.68
CA ALA A 296 22.08 21.71 17.97
C ALA A 296 22.93 20.67 18.72
N THR A 297 22.27 19.89 19.58
CA THR A 297 22.89 18.79 20.35
C THR A 297 22.49 17.41 19.82
N GLN A 298 22.01 17.37 18.57
CA GLN A 298 21.63 16.19 17.84
C GLN A 298 21.92 16.41 16.35
N VAL A 299 22.40 15.36 15.67
CA VAL A 299 22.54 15.32 14.22
C VAL A 299 22.20 13.93 13.69
N THR A 300 21.64 13.87 12.48
CA THR A 300 21.42 12.61 11.76
C THR A 300 22.42 12.49 10.63
N ASP A 301 23.25 11.45 10.68
CA ASP A 301 24.20 11.08 9.62
C ASP A 301 23.54 10.12 8.64
N THR A 302 23.01 10.66 7.55
CA THR A 302 22.41 9.89 6.44
C THR A 302 23.45 9.26 5.52
N ALA A 303 24.73 9.67 5.62
CA ALA A 303 25.81 9.18 4.78
C ALA A 303 26.57 8.00 5.42
N ALA A 304 26.17 7.55 6.61
CA ALA A 304 26.76 6.41 7.27
C ALA A 304 26.37 5.12 6.52
N VAL A 305 27.37 4.37 6.07
CA VAL A 305 27.14 3.18 5.23
C VAL A 305 26.68 2.00 6.10
N PRO A 306 25.51 1.39 5.83
CA PRO A 306 25.10 0.17 6.52
C PRO A 306 26.14 -0.96 6.38
N GLY A 307 26.29 -1.77 7.42
CA GLY A 307 27.33 -2.79 7.55
C GLY A 307 28.70 -2.27 8.00
N SER A 308 28.90 -0.95 8.14
CA SER A 308 30.16 -0.38 8.62
C SER A 308 30.17 -0.15 10.14
N ARG A 309 31.37 -0.19 10.74
CA ARG A 309 31.59 0.24 12.13
C ARG A 309 32.12 1.67 12.16
N VAL A 310 31.49 2.51 12.97
CA VAL A 310 31.79 3.95 13.05
C VAL A 310 31.90 4.41 14.50
N ARG A 311 32.63 5.50 14.72
CA ARG A 311 32.59 6.33 15.93
C ARG A 311 32.27 7.75 15.53
N TYR A 312 31.60 8.46 16.42
CA TYR A 312 31.33 9.88 16.28
C TYR A 312 32.12 10.67 17.32
N ALA A 313 32.70 11.79 16.89
CA ALA A 313 33.41 12.72 17.74
C ALA A 313 32.75 14.11 17.66
N ILE A 314 32.40 14.66 18.81
CA ILE A 314 31.78 15.96 18.96
C ILE A 314 32.82 16.96 19.46
N LEU A 315 33.18 17.92 18.62
CA LEU A 315 34.16 18.96 18.92
C LEU A 315 33.43 20.27 19.21
N PRO A 316 33.57 20.85 20.42
CA PRO A 316 33.05 22.18 20.67
C PRO A 316 33.94 23.22 19.96
N LEU A 317 33.29 24.19 19.32
CA LEU A 317 33.90 25.32 18.63
C LEU A 317 33.53 26.63 19.30
N ARG A 318 34.48 27.56 19.35
CA ARG A 318 34.32 28.96 19.75
C ARG A 318 35.08 29.83 18.78
N ASP A 319 34.42 30.83 18.21
CA ASP A 319 35.00 31.70 17.16
C ASP A 319 35.64 30.89 16.01
N GLY A 320 34.98 29.80 15.61
CA GLY A 320 35.46 28.88 14.58
C GLY A 320 36.62 27.97 14.98
N ARG A 321 37.03 27.94 16.26
CA ARG A 321 38.20 27.19 16.75
C ARG A 321 37.81 26.12 17.77
N ILE A 322 38.55 25.02 17.79
CA ILE A 322 38.32 23.92 18.76
C ILE A 322 38.55 24.45 20.18
N SER A 323 37.48 24.48 20.97
CA SER A 323 37.46 25.08 22.30
C SER A 323 37.57 24.07 23.43
N GLY A 324 37.58 22.77 23.14
CA GLY A 324 37.67 21.73 24.16
C GLY A 324 38.03 20.36 23.60
N ARG A 325 38.14 19.38 24.50
CA ARG A 325 38.38 17.99 24.11
C ARG A 325 37.14 17.42 23.42
N PRO A 326 37.31 16.55 22.40
CA PRO A 326 36.19 15.90 21.76
C PRO A 326 35.52 14.92 22.71
N ARG A 327 34.21 14.82 22.61
CA ARG A 327 33.44 13.72 23.22
C ARG A 327 33.24 12.66 22.15
N ILE A 328 33.52 11.41 22.46
CA ILE A 328 33.49 10.31 21.47
C ILE A 328 32.44 9.28 21.86
N SER A 329 31.69 8.78 20.87
CA SER A 329 30.74 7.69 21.04
C SER A 329 31.43 6.35 21.17
N ASP A 330 30.75 5.35 21.72
CA ASP A 330 31.16 3.96 21.55
C ASP A 330 31.16 3.55 20.06
N PRO A 331 31.92 2.50 19.67
CA PRO A 331 31.84 1.95 18.33
C PRO A 331 30.42 1.49 18.05
N LEU A 332 29.80 2.04 17.02
CA LEU A 332 28.49 1.65 16.53
C LEU A 332 28.64 0.81 15.27
N LEU A 333 28.01 -0.37 15.25
CA LEU A 333 27.74 -1.07 14.00
C LEU A 333 26.49 -0.44 13.37
N VAL A 334 26.62 0.09 12.16
CA VAL A 334 25.48 0.63 11.41
C VAL A 334 24.72 -0.54 10.79
N ALA A 335 23.87 -1.20 11.58
CA ALA A 335 23.06 -2.33 11.13
C ALA A 335 21.62 -2.11 11.61
N PRO A 336 20.83 -1.28 10.89
CA PRO A 336 19.45 -1.05 11.28
C PRO A 336 18.64 -2.35 11.32
N GLU A 337 17.65 -2.40 12.19
CA GLU A 337 16.78 -3.56 12.37
C GLU A 337 15.53 -3.50 11.47
N VAL A 338 14.78 -4.59 11.37
CA VAL A 338 13.42 -4.55 10.80
C VAL A 338 12.51 -3.64 11.63
N ARG A 339 11.53 -3.00 11.00
CA ARG A 339 10.49 -2.20 11.68
C ARG A 339 9.13 -2.85 11.51
N GLU A 340 8.17 -2.43 12.34
CA GLU A 340 6.76 -2.83 12.21
C GLU A 340 6.56 -4.36 12.24
N LEU A 341 7.40 -5.07 13.01
CA LEU A 341 7.28 -6.51 13.18
C LEU A 341 5.93 -6.86 13.82
N THR A 342 5.12 -7.60 13.08
CA THR A 342 3.81 -8.08 13.52
C THR A 342 3.77 -9.59 13.38
N LEU A 343 3.42 -10.28 14.46
CA LEU A 343 3.16 -11.72 14.47
C LEU A 343 1.66 -11.97 14.57
N THR A 344 1.14 -12.85 13.74
CA THR A 344 -0.27 -13.29 13.76
C THR A 344 -0.32 -14.81 13.83
N THR A 345 -1.12 -15.34 14.76
CA THR A 345 -1.39 -16.78 14.86
C THR A 345 -2.69 -17.13 14.17
N GLY A 346 -2.70 -18.32 13.57
CA GLY A 346 -3.89 -18.93 12.97
C GLY A 346 -3.79 -20.45 13.02
N ARG A 347 -4.73 -21.15 12.39
CA ARG A 347 -4.76 -22.62 12.35
C ARG A 347 -3.50 -23.21 11.72
N HIS A 348 -2.90 -22.46 10.80
CA HIS A 348 -1.75 -22.89 10.03
C HIS A 348 -0.40 -22.60 10.70
N GLY A 349 -0.38 -22.02 11.91
CA GLY A 349 0.83 -21.68 12.65
C GLY A 349 0.97 -20.17 12.85
N VAL A 350 2.18 -19.64 12.60
CA VAL A 350 2.51 -18.22 12.79
C VAL A 350 2.85 -17.59 11.44
N SER A 351 2.25 -16.44 11.16
CA SER A 351 2.70 -15.55 10.08
C SER A 351 3.33 -14.31 10.68
N ALA A 352 4.40 -13.84 10.06
CA ALA A 352 5.11 -12.64 10.45
C ALA A 352 5.23 -11.67 9.27
N THR A 353 5.05 -10.39 9.55
CA THR A 353 5.28 -9.31 8.57
C THR A 353 6.13 -8.20 9.19
N TRP A 354 6.96 -7.55 8.37
CA TRP A 354 7.80 -6.43 8.79
C TRP A 354 8.22 -5.55 7.60
N ARG A 355 8.77 -4.38 7.91
CA ARG A 355 9.45 -3.50 6.94
C ARG A 355 10.97 -3.63 7.06
N ALA A 356 11.60 -4.17 6.02
CA ALA A 356 13.05 -4.32 5.96
C ALA A 356 13.78 -3.04 5.53
N PRO A 357 14.98 -2.78 6.06
CA PRO A 357 15.89 -1.76 5.54
C PRO A 357 16.30 -2.07 4.09
N ALA A 358 16.28 -1.06 3.20
CA ALA A 358 16.61 -1.25 1.79
C ALA A 358 18.04 -1.74 1.53
N ALA A 359 18.96 -1.46 2.45
CA ALA A 359 20.36 -1.86 2.36
C ALA A 359 20.64 -3.28 2.90
N ALA A 360 19.66 -3.95 3.50
CA ALA A 360 19.82 -5.32 3.99
C ALA A 360 19.93 -6.27 2.79
N VAL A 361 20.97 -7.11 2.78
CA VAL A 361 21.23 -8.08 1.69
C VAL A 361 20.52 -9.41 1.92
N ALA A 362 20.21 -9.72 3.18
CA ALA A 362 19.43 -10.88 3.59
C ALA A 362 18.76 -10.62 4.94
N ILE A 363 17.74 -11.41 5.25
CA ILE A 363 17.09 -11.45 6.56
C ILE A 363 17.11 -12.90 7.02
N ARG A 364 17.31 -13.10 8.32
CA ARG A 364 17.21 -14.41 8.97
C ARG A 364 16.23 -14.34 10.12
N ALA A 365 15.38 -15.35 10.21
CA ALA A 365 14.46 -15.54 11.31
C ALA A 365 14.82 -16.83 12.04
N LEU A 366 14.99 -16.75 13.35
CA LEU A 366 15.25 -17.89 14.23
C LEU A 366 14.04 -18.05 15.13
N ARG A 367 13.52 -19.27 15.24
CA ARG A 367 12.44 -19.63 16.15
C ARG A 367 13.00 -20.43 17.30
N GLU A 368 12.69 -20.01 18.52
CA GLU A 368 12.95 -20.74 19.75
C GLU A 368 11.66 -21.35 20.31
N HIS A 369 11.70 -22.64 20.63
CA HIS A 369 10.64 -23.36 21.34
C HIS A 369 11.23 -24.48 22.21
N GLY A 370 10.83 -24.55 23.48
CA GLY A 370 11.30 -25.59 24.41
C GLY A 370 12.83 -25.62 24.60
N GLY A 371 13.51 -24.48 24.40
CA GLY A 371 14.98 -24.37 24.43
C GLY A 371 15.69 -24.87 23.16
N SER A 372 14.95 -25.21 22.10
CA SER A 372 15.50 -25.55 20.78
C SER A 372 15.33 -24.37 19.83
N GLU A 373 16.39 -24.04 19.09
CA GLU A 373 16.40 -22.99 18.07
C GLU A 373 16.32 -23.63 16.67
N THR A 374 15.49 -23.06 15.78
CA THR A 374 15.31 -23.53 14.40
C THR A 374 15.29 -22.33 13.46
N GLU A 375 16.05 -22.39 12.36
CA GLU A 375 15.99 -21.36 11.31
C GLU A 375 14.68 -21.49 10.52
N VAL A 376 13.98 -20.36 10.36
CA VAL A 376 12.73 -20.25 9.61
C VAL A 376 13.02 -19.59 8.28
N THR A 377 12.60 -20.24 7.20
CA THR A 377 12.68 -19.68 5.85
C THR A 377 11.84 -18.40 5.80
N CYS A 378 12.48 -17.28 5.53
CA CYS A 378 11.83 -15.98 5.46
C CYS A 378 12.09 -15.28 4.12
N ARG A 379 11.15 -14.41 3.76
CA ARG A 379 11.26 -13.45 2.67
C ARG A 379 11.82 -12.13 3.21
N GLN A 380 11.98 -11.14 2.34
CA GLN A 380 12.45 -9.82 2.76
C GLN A 380 11.42 -9.08 3.65
N ASP A 381 10.15 -9.45 3.61
CA ASP A 381 9.03 -8.75 4.25
C ASP A 381 8.25 -9.60 5.26
N GLY A 382 8.58 -10.88 5.42
CA GLY A 382 7.82 -11.77 6.30
C GLY A 382 8.20 -13.25 6.22
N PHE A 383 7.52 -14.06 7.02
CA PHE A 383 7.53 -15.52 6.90
C PHE A 383 6.15 -16.12 7.22
N GLU A 384 5.98 -17.38 6.81
CA GLU A 384 4.92 -18.26 7.27
C GLU A 384 5.58 -19.49 7.88
N ASP A 385 5.22 -19.82 9.11
CA ASP A 385 5.84 -20.87 9.90
C ASP A 385 4.78 -21.80 10.49
N GLY A 386 4.66 -23.00 9.91
CA GLY A 386 3.82 -24.06 10.43
C GLY A 386 3.70 -25.29 9.54
N PRO A 387 2.93 -26.31 9.96
CA PRO A 387 2.10 -26.34 11.19
C PRO A 387 2.94 -26.39 12.48
N LEU A 388 2.44 -25.75 13.54
CA LEU A 388 3.08 -25.69 14.87
C LEU A 388 2.18 -26.35 15.92
N GLU A 389 2.81 -26.99 16.91
CA GLU A 389 2.12 -27.49 18.09
C GLU A 389 1.72 -26.34 19.03
N PRO A 390 0.71 -26.52 19.90
CA PRO A 390 0.33 -25.50 20.86
C PRO A 390 1.48 -25.20 21.84
N GLY A 391 1.75 -23.91 22.08
CA GLY A 391 2.78 -23.46 23.00
C GLY A 391 3.28 -22.04 22.74
N THR A 392 4.23 -21.60 23.55
CA THR A 392 4.89 -20.29 23.38
C THR A 392 6.09 -20.42 22.44
N TYR A 393 6.18 -19.51 21.49
CA TYR A 393 7.26 -19.39 20.52
C TYR A 393 7.89 -18.00 20.62
N SER A 394 9.22 -17.94 20.49
CA SER A 394 9.97 -16.68 20.37
C SER A 394 10.64 -16.65 19.00
N TYR A 395 10.52 -15.52 18.30
CA TYR A 395 11.16 -15.30 17.01
C TYR A 395 12.17 -14.18 17.12
N GLU A 396 13.39 -14.41 16.64
CA GLU A 396 14.45 -13.41 16.53
C GLU A 396 14.75 -13.14 15.06
N ILE A 397 14.56 -11.90 14.62
CA ILE A 397 14.70 -11.48 13.23
C ILE A 397 15.93 -10.59 13.11
N HIS A 398 16.90 -11.00 12.29
CA HIS A 398 18.12 -10.25 12.03
C HIS A 398 18.20 -9.77 10.58
N CYS A 399 18.74 -8.57 10.39
CA CYS A 399 19.16 -8.06 9.10
C CYS A 399 20.65 -8.33 8.88
N GLU A 400 21.00 -8.77 7.68
CA GLU A 400 22.38 -8.98 7.25
C GLU A 400 22.80 -7.88 6.27
N TYR A 401 24.01 -7.35 6.45
CA TYR A 401 24.57 -6.25 5.66
C TYR A 401 25.95 -6.60 5.11
N ALA A 402 26.25 -6.15 3.88
CA ALA A 402 27.58 -6.27 3.32
C ALA A 402 28.53 -5.25 3.97
N GLY A 403 29.52 -5.74 4.72
CA GLY A 403 30.57 -4.93 5.29
C GLY A 403 31.59 -4.45 4.24
N PRO A 404 32.38 -3.40 4.55
CA PRO A 404 33.39 -2.85 3.64
C PRO A 404 34.55 -3.81 3.33
N ASP A 405 34.72 -4.87 4.12
CA ASP A 405 35.66 -5.98 3.90
C ASP A 405 35.04 -7.15 3.13
N ARG A 406 33.85 -6.96 2.53
CA ARG A 406 33.01 -7.98 1.88
C ARG A 406 32.54 -9.09 2.81
N ARG A 407 32.69 -8.93 4.13
CA ARG A 407 32.11 -9.86 5.10
C ARG A 407 30.71 -9.38 5.49
N THR A 408 29.80 -10.32 5.62
CA THR A 408 28.45 -10.01 6.09
C THR A 408 28.48 -9.76 7.59
N VAL A 409 27.79 -8.72 8.04
CA VAL A 409 27.58 -8.42 9.45
C VAL A 409 26.09 -8.48 9.77
N ARG A 410 25.77 -8.94 10.97
CA ARG A 410 24.40 -9.12 11.44
C ARG A 410 24.01 -7.96 12.36
N SER A 411 22.77 -7.51 12.25
CA SER A 411 22.13 -6.62 13.21
C SER A 411 21.95 -7.31 14.58
N LEU A 412 21.62 -6.56 15.63
CA LEU A 412 21.38 -7.14 16.96
C LEU A 412 20.18 -8.09 16.95
N GLY A 413 19.19 -7.80 16.11
CA GLY A 413 17.97 -8.58 15.98
C GLY A 413 16.78 -7.97 16.73
N VAL A 414 15.58 -8.26 16.25
CA VAL A 414 14.32 -7.93 16.91
C VAL A 414 13.66 -9.21 17.38
N THR A 415 13.36 -9.29 18.67
CA THR A 415 12.68 -10.45 19.25
C THR A 415 11.20 -10.16 19.45
N ALA A 416 10.34 -11.09 19.05
CA ALA A 416 8.91 -11.07 19.34
C ALA A 416 8.44 -12.46 19.81
N ARG A 417 7.46 -12.48 20.70
CA ARG A 417 6.90 -13.73 21.25
C ARG A 417 5.44 -13.85 20.89
N VAL A 418 5.00 -15.08 20.67
CA VAL A 418 3.60 -15.39 20.35
C VAL A 418 3.19 -16.71 20.98
N GLU A 419 1.92 -16.81 21.34
CA GLU A 419 1.32 -18.03 21.87
C GLU A 419 0.48 -18.69 20.77
N VAL A 420 0.88 -19.89 20.36
CA VAL A 420 0.12 -20.72 19.44
C VAL A 420 -0.86 -21.53 20.28
N GLU A 421 -2.14 -21.24 20.12
CA GLU A 421 -3.22 -21.98 20.77
C GLU A 421 -3.59 -23.22 19.95
N GLU A 422 -4.18 -24.20 20.63
CA GLU A 422 -4.74 -25.36 19.95
C GLU A 422 -5.97 -24.96 19.13
N TRP A 423 -5.97 -25.31 17.84
CA TRP A 423 -7.10 -25.07 16.94
C TRP A 423 -8.00 -26.30 16.81
N PRO A 424 -9.34 -26.12 16.74
CA PRO A 424 -10.25 -27.21 16.50
C PRO A 424 -10.03 -27.81 15.09
N ARG A 425 -10.21 -29.13 14.97
CA ARG A 425 -10.25 -29.79 13.66
C ARG A 425 -11.66 -29.68 13.07
N PRO A 426 -11.80 -29.42 11.76
CA PRO A 426 -13.11 -29.47 11.12
C PRO A 426 -13.71 -30.87 11.27
N VAL A 427 -15.03 -30.96 11.36
CA VAL A 427 -15.75 -32.21 11.15
C VAL A 427 -15.43 -32.71 9.75
N GLU A 428 -15.04 -33.98 9.59
CA GLU A 428 -14.65 -34.53 8.28
C GLU A 428 -15.85 -34.84 7.40
N SER A 429 -16.96 -35.29 8.01
CA SER A 429 -18.20 -35.59 7.31
C SER A 429 -19.42 -35.26 8.17
N LEU A 430 -20.42 -34.65 7.54
CA LEU A 430 -21.77 -34.44 8.07
C LEU A 430 -22.72 -35.08 7.06
N THR A 431 -23.47 -36.08 7.50
CA THR A 431 -24.43 -36.80 6.67
C THR A 431 -25.83 -36.72 7.29
N GLY A 432 -26.85 -37.03 6.50
CA GLY A 432 -28.22 -37.14 6.99
C GLY A 432 -28.85 -38.48 6.60
N GLU A 433 -29.84 -38.90 7.38
CA GLU A 433 -30.73 -40.00 7.03
C GLU A 433 -32.19 -39.56 7.18
N GLN A 434 -33.00 -39.84 6.16
CA GLN A 434 -34.43 -39.57 6.14
C GLN A 434 -35.20 -40.89 6.00
N HIS A 435 -35.98 -41.25 7.02
CA HIS A 435 -36.71 -42.53 7.02
C HIS A 435 -38.04 -42.50 6.26
N THR A 436 -38.67 -41.33 6.13
CA THR A 436 -39.93 -41.15 5.39
C THR A 436 -39.92 -39.80 4.67
N ALA A 437 -40.60 -39.69 3.53
CA ALA A 437 -40.62 -38.47 2.70
C ALA A 437 -41.17 -37.23 3.44
N THR A 438 -41.97 -37.42 4.48
CA THR A 438 -42.55 -36.35 5.31
C THR A 438 -41.89 -36.23 6.68
N GLY A 439 -40.94 -37.11 7.00
CA GLY A 439 -40.34 -37.20 8.34
C GLY A 439 -39.11 -36.30 8.51
N PRO A 440 -38.65 -36.15 9.76
CA PRO A 440 -37.43 -35.41 10.08
C PRO A 440 -36.19 -36.03 9.44
N VAL A 441 -35.17 -35.20 9.25
CA VAL A 441 -33.82 -35.65 8.83
C VAL A 441 -32.96 -35.81 10.07
N ARG A 442 -32.39 -37.00 10.28
CA ARG A 442 -31.43 -37.24 11.36
C ARG A 442 -30.02 -36.98 10.84
N LEU A 443 -29.36 -35.97 11.40
CA LEU A 443 -27.98 -35.62 11.07
C LEU A 443 -27.00 -36.48 11.88
N SER A 444 -25.93 -36.92 11.23
CA SER A 444 -24.87 -37.77 11.80
C SER A 444 -23.50 -37.23 11.41
N TRP A 445 -22.55 -37.29 12.35
CA TRP A 445 -21.16 -36.88 12.14
C TRP A 445 -20.25 -37.64 13.11
N ILE A 446 -18.95 -37.65 12.81
CA ILE A 446 -17.92 -38.12 13.74
C ILE A 446 -17.35 -36.90 14.45
N PRO A 447 -17.50 -36.79 15.80
CA PRO A 447 -16.93 -35.67 16.52
C PRO A 447 -15.39 -35.72 16.45
N PRO A 448 -14.72 -34.57 16.31
CA PRO A 448 -13.27 -34.52 16.37
C PRO A 448 -12.77 -34.91 17.77
N ALA A 449 -11.50 -35.32 17.87
CA ALA A 449 -10.90 -35.73 19.14
C ALA A 449 -10.96 -34.65 20.23
N ARG A 450 -10.96 -33.37 19.83
CA ARG A 450 -11.10 -32.21 20.70
C ARG A 450 -11.98 -31.14 20.03
N GLY A 451 -12.73 -30.43 20.86
CA GLY A 451 -13.70 -29.42 20.44
C GLY A 451 -15.14 -29.92 20.48
N GLU A 452 -16.07 -28.99 20.67
CA GLU A 452 -17.50 -29.22 20.62
C GLU A 452 -18.01 -28.98 19.19
N VAL A 453 -18.87 -29.86 18.68
CA VAL A 453 -19.50 -29.67 17.36
C VAL A 453 -20.85 -28.98 17.54
N LEU A 454 -21.00 -27.81 16.93
CA LEU A 454 -22.26 -27.08 16.82
C LEU A 454 -22.84 -27.28 15.42
N LEU A 455 -24.12 -27.62 15.34
CA LEU A 455 -24.87 -27.65 14.08
C LEU A 455 -25.55 -26.30 13.88
N VAL A 456 -25.01 -25.47 12.99
CA VAL A 456 -25.40 -24.07 12.86
C VAL A 456 -26.25 -23.87 11.60
N PRO A 457 -27.47 -23.33 11.70
CA PRO A 457 -28.24 -22.87 10.54
C PRO A 457 -27.52 -21.71 9.85
N TRP A 458 -27.08 -21.92 8.62
CA TRP A 458 -26.35 -20.93 7.84
C TRP A 458 -27.28 -20.22 6.85
N ASN A 459 -27.21 -18.88 6.83
CA ASN A 459 -27.93 -18.08 5.85
C ASN A 459 -26.97 -17.76 4.69
N GLY A 460 -27.30 -18.18 3.47
CA GLY A 460 -26.47 -17.95 2.29
C GLY A 460 -25.40 -19.03 2.08
N PRO A 461 -24.37 -18.77 1.24
CA PRO A 461 -23.32 -19.75 0.97
C PRO A 461 -22.51 -20.03 2.25
N PRO A 462 -22.34 -21.31 2.63
CA PRO A 462 -21.55 -21.66 3.81
C PRO A 462 -20.06 -21.43 3.52
N PRO A 463 -19.22 -21.23 4.56
CA PRO A 463 -17.78 -21.26 4.42
C PRO A 463 -17.31 -22.64 3.96
N GLU A 464 -16.18 -22.67 3.26
CA GLU A 464 -15.56 -23.94 2.87
C GLU A 464 -15.14 -24.76 4.11
N PRO A 465 -15.25 -26.10 4.06
CA PRO A 465 -14.73 -26.94 5.13
C PRO A 465 -13.25 -26.67 5.40
N GLY A 466 -12.90 -26.47 6.67
CA GLY A 466 -11.57 -26.08 7.13
C GLY A 466 -11.34 -24.57 7.26
N ALA A 467 -12.29 -23.73 6.85
CA ALA A 467 -12.19 -22.28 7.00
C ALA A 467 -12.26 -21.85 8.47
N GLU A 468 -11.38 -20.93 8.86
CA GLU A 468 -11.39 -20.28 10.17
C GLU A 468 -12.58 -19.33 10.28
N LEU A 469 -13.30 -19.41 11.40
CA LEU A 469 -14.39 -18.50 11.73
C LEU A 469 -13.93 -17.45 12.74
N PRO A 470 -14.58 -16.27 12.80
CA PRO A 470 -14.16 -15.20 13.70
C PRO A 470 -14.13 -15.63 15.17
N ASP A 471 -13.16 -15.13 15.92
CA ASP A 471 -13.03 -15.40 17.35
C ASP A 471 -14.32 -15.12 18.13
N GLY A 472 -14.65 -16.06 19.03
CA GLY A 472 -15.87 -16.02 19.82
C GLY A 472 -17.14 -16.29 19.00
N PHE A 473 -17.01 -16.88 17.81
CA PHE A 473 -18.13 -17.23 16.92
C PHE A 473 -19.32 -17.86 17.67
N ALA A 474 -19.05 -18.88 18.50
CA ALA A 474 -20.07 -19.60 19.27
C ALA A 474 -20.92 -18.69 20.17
N THR A 475 -20.35 -17.60 20.69
CA THR A 475 -21.04 -16.64 21.57
C THR A 475 -21.81 -15.56 20.81
N LYS A 476 -21.53 -15.39 19.50
CA LYS A 476 -22.11 -14.35 18.64
C LYS A 476 -22.98 -14.93 17.54
N LEU A 477 -23.44 -16.16 17.71
CA LEU A 477 -24.28 -16.84 16.73
C LEU A 477 -25.58 -16.06 16.48
N PRO A 478 -25.92 -15.74 15.22
CA PRO A 478 -27.15 -15.01 14.90
C PRO A 478 -28.41 -15.85 15.13
N LYS A 479 -28.29 -17.18 15.07
CA LYS A 479 -29.32 -18.15 15.43
C LYS A 479 -28.69 -19.21 16.33
N PRO A 480 -29.42 -19.72 17.35
CA PRO A 480 -28.91 -20.79 18.17
C PRO A 480 -28.59 -22.03 17.31
N PRO A 481 -27.57 -22.81 17.68
CA PRO A 481 -27.32 -24.09 17.04
C PRO A 481 -28.51 -25.04 17.30
N LEU A 482 -28.62 -26.09 16.48
CA LEU A 482 -29.62 -27.12 16.72
C LEU A 482 -29.39 -27.77 18.09
N SER A 483 -30.45 -27.86 18.89
CA SER A 483 -30.43 -28.53 20.19
C SER A 483 -30.51 -30.06 20.08
N SER A 484 -30.71 -30.58 18.86
CA SER A 484 -30.90 -31.99 18.55
C SER A 484 -30.32 -32.31 17.18
N PRO A 485 -29.76 -33.51 16.95
CA PRO A 485 -29.38 -33.98 15.61
C PRO A 485 -30.60 -34.22 14.70
N LEU A 486 -31.82 -34.14 15.23
CA LEU A 486 -33.06 -34.27 14.46
C LEU A 486 -33.49 -32.90 13.92
N LEU A 487 -33.47 -32.75 12.60
CA LEU A 487 -33.87 -31.53 11.91
C LEU A 487 -35.31 -31.65 11.39
N GLU A 488 -36.16 -30.74 11.88
CA GLU A 488 -37.55 -30.55 11.48
C GLU A 488 -37.73 -29.10 10.97
N PRO A 489 -37.37 -28.82 9.71
CA PRO A 489 -37.57 -27.49 9.15
C PRO A 489 -39.08 -27.21 9.01
N ALA A 490 -39.46 -25.95 9.22
CA ALA A 490 -40.84 -25.53 8.99
C ALA A 490 -41.20 -25.70 7.51
N ALA A 491 -42.41 -26.17 7.21
CA ALA A 491 -42.89 -26.29 5.84
C ALA A 491 -42.82 -24.94 5.11
N GLY A 492 -42.33 -24.94 3.87
CA GLY A 492 -42.07 -23.74 3.08
C GLY A 492 -40.67 -23.14 3.28
N THR A 493 -39.73 -23.84 3.92
CA THR A 493 -38.39 -23.32 4.20
C THR A 493 -37.27 -24.21 3.68
N SER A 494 -36.14 -23.59 3.36
CA SER A 494 -34.87 -24.27 3.08
C SER A 494 -33.88 -23.89 4.18
N VAL A 495 -33.28 -24.90 4.82
CA VAL A 495 -32.33 -24.70 5.91
C VAL A 495 -31.03 -25.43 5.59
N ARG A 496 -29.94 -24.66 5.50
CA ARG A 496 -28.59 -25.20 5.40
C ARG A 496 -28.00 -25.32 6.80
N ILE A 497 -27.54 -26.50 7.16
CA ILE A 497 -26.89 -26.76 8.45
C ILE A 497 -25.40 -27.01 8.19
N THR A 498 -24.54 -26.20 8.81
CA THR A 498 -23.09 -26.35 8.77
C THR A 498 -22.61 -26.91 10.10
N ALA A 499 -21.81 -27.98 10.06
CA ALA A 499 -21.11 -28.45 11.25
C ALA A 499 -19.96 -27.48 11.56
N VAL A 500 -19.89 -26.96 12.77
CA VAL A 500 -18.82 -26.06 13.22
C VAL A 500 -18.17 -26.67 14.43
N THR A 501 -16.86 -26.92 14.37
CA THR A 501 -16.10 -27.33 15.55
C THR A 501 -15.61 -26.11 16.30
N VAL A 502 -15.88 -26.04 17.60
CA VAL A 502 -15.49 -24.97 18.50
C VAL A 502 -14.54 -25.51 19.57
N LEU A 503 -13.42 -24.83 19.78
CA LEU A 503 -12.49 -25.12 20.88
C LEU A 503 -12.05 -23.80 21.52
N GLY A 504 -12.54 -23.54 22.74
CA GLY A 504 -12.33 -22.25 23.39
C GLY A 504 -12.96 -21.10 22.60
N ARG A 505 -12.13 -20.15 22.15
CA ARG A 505 -12.56 -19.00 21.33
C ARG A 505 -12.53 -19.28 19.83
N HIS A 506 -11.85 -20.34 19.41
CA HIS A 506 -11.63 -20.68 18.00
C HIS A 506 -12.77 -21.52 17.45
N ALA A 507 -13.09 -21.30 16.19
CA ALA A 507 -14.09 -22.09 15.49
C ALA A 507 -13.66 -22.34 14.05
N VAL A 508 -13.92 -23.55 13.56
CA VAL A 508 -13.60 -23.97 12.19
C VAL A 508 -14.84 -24.56 11.54
N ALA A 509 -15.15 -24.10 10.33
CA ALA A 509 -16.25 -24.60 9.54
C ALA A 509 -15.96 -26.03 9.05
N GLY A 510 -16.96 -26.90 9.12
CA GLY A 510 -16.98 -28.22 8.53
C GLY A 510 -17.96 -28.28 7.34
N PRO A 511 -18.31 -29.50 6.89
CA PRO A 511 -19.27 -29.71 5.81
C PRO A 511 -20.68 -29.22 6.18
N SER A 512 -21.51 -29.01 5.16
CA SER A 512 -22.88 -28.53 5.29
C SER A 512 -23.87 -29.43 4.57
N VAL A 513 -25.05 -29.61 5.16
CA VAL A 513 -26.20 -30.33 4.59
C VAL A 513 -27.32 -29.32 4.31
N LEU A 514 -27.95 -29.40 3.14
CA LEU A 514 -29.13 -28.59 2.80
C LEU A 514 -30.40 -29.45 2.86
N VAL A 515 -31.36 -29.01 3.67
CA VAL A 515 -32.68 -29.64 3.78
C VAL A 515 -33.76 -28.67 3.33
N GLU A 516 -34.60 -29.11 2.39
CA GLU A 516 -35.78 -28.39 1.91
C GLU A 516 -37.05 -29.00 2.48
N ALA A 517 -37.80 -28.24 3.27
CA ALA A 517 -39.15 -28.62 3.70
C ALA A 517 -40.17 -27.90 2.82
N GLN A 518 -40.76 -28.64 1.89
CA GLN A 518 -41.78 -28.13 0.98
C GLN A 518 -43.15 -28.14 1.66
N THR A 519 -43.97 -27.14 1.40
CA THR A 519 -45.38 -27.19 1.81
C THR A 519 -46.07 -28.35 1.08
N PRO A 520 -46.94 -29.13 1.76
CA PRO A 520 -47.67 -30.21 1.11
C PRO A 520 -48.58 -29.66 0.01
N VAL A 521 -48.81 -30.44 -1.04
CA VAL A 521 -49.77 -30.04 -2.08
C VAL A 521 -51.19 -30.08 -1.51
N ARG A 522 -51.88 -28.94 -1.56
CA ARG A 522 -53.22 -28.75 -0.99
C ARG A 522 -54.20 -28.24 -2.04
N GLY A 523 -55.49 -28.36 -1.72
CA GLY A 523 -56.56 -27.83 -2.57
C GLY A 523 -56.61 -28.44 -3.96
N ILE A 524 -56.23 -29.72 -4.11
CA ILE A 524 -56.27 -30.37 -5.41
C ILE A 524 -57.73 -30.49 -5.86
N THR A 525 -58.00 -29.94 -7.05
CA THR A 525 -59.29 -29.94 -7.73
C THR A 525 -59.08 -30.42 -9.16
N ALA A 526 -60.07 -31.13 -9.70
CA ALA A 526 -60.05 -31.64 -11.06
C ALA A 526 -61.42 -31.48 -11.70
N GLU A 527 -61.47 -30.83 -12.87
CA GLU A 527 -62.70 -30.62 -13.62
C GLU A 527 -62.53 -31.13 -15.06
N ARG A 528 -63.49 -31.93 -15.54
CA ARG A 528 -63.47 -32.43 -16.93
C ARG A 528 -63.98 -31.36 -17.89
N GLY A 529 -63.10 -30.90 -18.77
CA GLY A 529 -63.42 -29.94 -19.82
C GLY A 529 -63.99 -30.59 -21.10
N PRO A 530 -64.34 -29.78 -22.11
CA PRO A 530 -64.62 -30.28 -23.46
C PRO A 530 -63.36 -30.89 -24.11
N GLY A 531 -63.55 -31.83 -25.04
CA GLY A 531 -62.47 -32.35 -25.88
C GLY A 531 -61.43 -33.25 -25.18
N ASP A 532 -61.85 -34.10 -24.24
CA ASP A 532 -60.96 -35.06 -23.52
C ASP A 532 -59.81 -34.37 -22.76
N THR A 533 -60.14 -33.26 -22.09
CA THR A 533 -59.23 -32.53 -21.21
C THR A 533 -59.70 -32.56 -19.76
N VAL A 534 -58.76 -32.60 -18.82
CA VAL A 534 -58.99 -32.44 -17.38
C VAL A 534 -58.20 -31.22 -16.92
N GLN A 535 -58.89 -30.21 -16.40
CA GLN A 535 -58.27 -29.05 -15.77
C GLN A 535 -57.97 -29.39 -14.31
N LEU A 536 -56.73 -29.18 -13.89
CA LEU A 536 -56.25 -29.40 -12.54
C LEU A 536 -55.92 -28.06 -11.88
N GLY A 537 -56.41 -27.90 -10.65
CA GLY A 537 -56.05 -26.79 -9.77
C GLY A 537 -55.49 -27.33 -8.46
N PHE A 538 -54.46 -26.69 -7.91
CA PHE A 538 -53.90 -26.93 -6.58
C PHE A 538 -53.15 -25.68 -6.08
N GLU A 539 -52.94 -25.60 -4.77
CA GLU A 539 -52.08 -24.60 -4.15
C GLU A 539 -50.62 -24.92 -4.45
N TRP A 540 -49.88 -23.94 -4.97
CA TRP A 540 -48.50 -24.16 -5.36
C TRP A 540 -47.63 -24.44 -4.12
N PRO A 541 -46.89 -25.56 -4.08
CA PRO A 541 -46.04 -25.87 -2.94
C PRO A 541 -44.78 -25.01 -2.93
N ASP A 542 -44.56 -24.22 -1.88
CA ASP A 542 -43.33 -23.45 -1.67
C ASP A 542 -42.31 -24.29 -0.88
N PRO A 543 -40.98 -24.17 -1.13
CA PRO A 543 -40.33 -23.33 -2.14
C PRO A 543 -40.15 -24.02 -3.51
N ALA A 544 -40.90 -25.08 -3.82
CA ALA A 544 -40.65 -25.91 -4.99
C ALA A 544 -40.74 -25.10 -6.31
N PRO A 545 -39.68 -25.07 -7.16
CA PRO A 545 -39.74 -24.36 -8.43
C PRO A 545 -40.55 -25.12 -9.49
N VAL A 546 -40.67 -26.43 -9.33
CA VAL A 546 -41.32 -27.36 -10.25
C VAL A 546 -42.15 -28.35 -9.46
N VAL A 547 -43.30 -28.75 -10.00
CA VAL A 547 -44.04 -29.92 -9.54
C VAL A 547 -44.04 -30.98 -10.65
N LEU A 548 -43.96 -32.24 -10.25
CA LEU A 548 -44.19 -33.40 -11.08
C LEU A 548 -45.64 -33.81 -10.95
N VAL A 549 -46.38 -33.81 -12.05
CA VAL A 549 -47.75 -34.30 -12.12
C VAL A 549 -47.75 -35.64 -12.81
N GLY A 550 -47.96 -36.70 -12.04
CA GLY A 550 -48.15 -38.05 -12.52
C GLY A 550 -49.63 -38.38 -12.65
N TRP A 551 -50.03 -39.08 -13.71
CA TRP A 551 -51.37 -39.63 -13.79
C TRP A 551 -51.39 -40.98 -14.48
N ARG A 552 -52.31 -41.83 -14.06
CA ARG A 552 -52.50 -43.17 -14.64
C ARG A 552 -53.87 -43.30 -15.27
N GLN A 553 -53.90 -43.77 -16.52
CA GLN A 553 -55.12 -44.06 -17.28
C GLN A 553 -54.95 -45.42 -17.98
N ASN A 554 -55.90 -46.34 -17.79
CA ASN A 554 -55.88 -47.69 -18.38
C ASN A 554 -54.56 -48.46 -18.16
N GLY A 555 -53.98 -48.32 -16.97
CA GLY A 555 -52.70 -48.93 -16.62
C GLY A 555 -51.46 -48.22 -17.20
N VAL A 556 -51.63 -47.22 -18.06
CA VAL A 556 -50.53 -46.41 -18.60
C VAL A 556 -50.26 -45.22 -17.69
N ALA A 557 -49.06 -45.14 -17.14
CA ALA A 557 -48.58 -44.00 -16.36
C ALA A 557 -48.00 -42.93 -17.30
N ARG A 558 -48.31 -41.66 -17.01
CA ARG A 558 -47.76 -40.49 -17.69
C ARG A 558 -47.33 -39.47 -16.64
N GLU A 559 -46.35 -38.67 -17.00
CA GLU A 559 -45.81 -37.65 -16.11
C GLU A 559 -45.59 -36.34 -16.87
N ARG A 560 -45.73 -35.23 -16.17
CA ARG A 560 -45.45 -33.89 -16.69
C ARG A 560 -44.81 -33.03 -15.62
N ARG A 561 -43.67 -32.43 -15.94
CA ARG A 561 -43.07 -31.36 -15.11
C ARG A 561 -43.73 -30.03 -15.43
N VAL A 562 -44.13 -29.32 -14.40
CA VAL A 562 -44.80 -28.02 -14.51
C VAL A 562 -44.03 -27.03 -13.64
N THR A 563 -43.71 -25.87 -14.20
CA THR A 563 -43.09 -24.77 -13.45
C THR A 563 -44.16 -23.87 -12.84
N ARG A 564 -43.85 -23.16 -11.75
CA ARG A 564 -44.80 -22.23 -11.11
C ARG A 564 -45.34 -21.20 -12.11
N SER A 565 -44.44 -20.64 -12.90
CA SER A 565 -44.76 -19.63 -13.90
C SER A 565 -45.68 -20.14 -15.00
N ALA A 566 -45.50 -21.39 -15.45
CA ALA A 566 -46.39 -22.00 -16.44
C ALA A 566 -47.77 -22.26 -15.84
N TYR A 567 -47.83 -22.82 -14.64
CA TYR A 567 -49.08 -23.11 -13.94
C TYR A 567 -49.91 -21.85 -13.69
N LEU A 568 -49.30 -20.77 -13.18
CA LEU A 568 -50.02 -19.52 -12.89
C LEU A 568 -50.47 -18.79 -14.17
N ARG A 569 -49.79 -18.99 -15.30
CA ARG A 569 -50.11 -18.31 -16.57
C ARG A 569 -51.15 -19.06 -17.38
N GLU A 570 -51.04 -20.37 -17.46
CA GLU A 570 -51.76 -21.21 -18.41
C GLU A 570 -52.75 -22.16 -17.73
N GLY A 571 -52.69 -22.29 -16.40
CA GLY A 571 -53.33 -23.39 -15.67
C GLY A 571 -52.63 -24.73 -15.95
N LEU A 572 -53.27 -25.83 -15.56
CA LEU A 572 -52.79 -27.17 -15.89
C LEU A 572 -53.90 -28.04 -16.49
N SER A 573 -53.78 -28.34 -17.78
CA SER A 573 -54.66 -29.28 -18.47
C SER A 573 -53.95 -30.59 -18.78
N LEU A 574 -54.58 -31.71 -18.45
CA LEU A 574 -54.18 -33.06 -18.87
C LEU A 574 -55.05 -33.55 -20.01
N THR A 575 -54.44 -34.16 -21.04
CA THR A 575 -55.20 -34.87 -22.08
C THR A 575 -55.54 -36.27 -21.59
N ALA A 576 -56.83 -36.53 -21.39
CA ALA A 576 -57.33 -37.77 -20.84
C ALA A 576 -58.73 -38.10 -21.38
N GLY A 577 -58.90 -39.34 -21.87
CA GLY A 577 -60.21 -39.84 -22.31
C GLY A 577 -61.25 -39.95 -21.19
N GLY A 578 -62.41 -40.55 -21.52
CA GLY A 578 -63.54 -40.73 -20.60
C GLY A 578 -63.31 -41.66 -19.40
N GLU A 579 -62.19 -42.39 -19.34
CA GLU A 579 -61.87 -43.31 -18.24
C GLU A 579 -61.45 -42.58 -16.96
N ALA A 580 -61.58 -43.25 -15.80
CA ALA A 580 -61.13 -42.70 -14.52
C ALA A 580 -59.61 -42.45 -14.51
N LEU A 581 -59.17 -41.41 -13.80
CA LEU A 581 -57.76 -41.05 -13.65
C LEU A 581 -57.38 -41.00 -12.18
N ASP A 582 -56.29 -41.66 -11.83
CA ASP A 582 -55.60 -41.41 -10.57
C ASP A 582 -54.48 -40.39 -10.85
N VAL A 583 -54.56 -39.21 -10.24
CA VAL A 583 -53.61 -38.11 -10.41
C VAL A 583 -52.84 -37.88 -9.12
N ALA A 584 -51.54 -37.67 -9.28
CA ALA A 584 -50.53 -37.48 -8.26
C ALA A 584 -49.79 -36.17 -8.56
N VAL A 585 -49.66 -35.30 -7.55
CA VAL A 585 -48.88 -34.06 -7.66
C VAL A 585 -47.82 -34.07 -6.58
N ALA A 586 -46.56 -34.12 -7.00
CA ALA A 586 -45.39 -34.15 -6.12
C ALA A 586 -44.49 -32.94 -6.39
N PRO A 587 -44.14 -32.15 -5.38
CA PRO A 587 -43.17 -31.07 -5.54
C PRO A 587 -41.76 -31.61 -5.77
N LEU A 588 -40.96 -30.89 -6.58
CA LEU A 588 -39.56 -31.21 -6.86
C LEU A 588 -38.63 -30.15 -6.23
N PRO A 589 -37.45 -30.55 -5.72
CA PRO A 589 -36.50 -29.64 -5.07
C PRO A 589 -35.83 -28.63 -6.02
N SER A 590 -35.23 -27.59 -5.44
CA SER A 590 -34.54 -26.52 -6.18
C SER A 590 -33.23 -26.94 -6.86
N GLY A 591 -32.65 -28.08 -6.45
CA GLY A 591 -31.57 -28.76 -7.15
C GLY A 591 -30.31 -29.05 -6.32
N ASP A 592 -30.03 -28.30 -5.25
CA ASP A 592 -28.87 -28.50 -4.38
C ASP A 592 -29.21 -29.07 -3.00
N ALA A 593 -30.50 -29.34 -2.74
CA ALA A 593 -30.95 -29.97 -1.51
C ALA A 593 -30.59 -31.46 -1.48
N GLU A 594 -29.94 -31.87 -0.39
CA GLU A 594 -29.59 -33.27 -0.16
C GLU A 594 -30.79 -34.06 0.37
N PHE A 595 -31.65 -33.41 1.16
CA PHE A 595 -32.88 -33.99 1.69
C PHE A 595 -34.08 -33.10 1.38
N VAL A 596 -35.19 -33.74 1.03
CA VAL A 596 -36.44 -33.07 0.66
C VAL A 596 -37.57 -33.66 1.48
N ILE A 597 -38.16 -32.83 2.34
CA ILE A 597 -39.36 -33.18 3.09
C ILE A 597 -40.55 -32.67 2.26
N SER A 598 -41.32 -33.58 1.69
CA SER A 598 -42.43 -33.27 0.79
C SER A 598 -43.66 -34.14 1.05
N GLY A 599 -44.83 -33.57 0.78
CA GLY A 599 -46.11 -34.28 0.83
C GLY A 599 -46.76 -34.30 -0.55
N GLU A 600 -46.90 -35.48 -1.13
CA GLU A 600 -47.64 -35.71 -2.37
C GLU A 600 -49.13 -35.54 -2.13
N GLY A 601 -49.82 -34.90 -3.08
CA GLY A 601 -51.27 -34.82 -3.07
C GLY A 601 -51.85 -35.69 -4.17
N HIS A 602 -52.97 -36.35 -3.86
CA HIS A 602 -53.66 -37.25 -4.77
C HIS A 602 -55.11 -36.82 -5.00
N ILE A 603 -55.58 -36.97 -6.24
CA ILE A 603 -57.00 -36.86 -6.57
C ILE A 603 -57.38 -37.95 -7.57
N ARG A 604 -58.58 -38.52 -7.38
CA ARG A 604 -59.18 -39.42 -8.34
C ARG A 604 -60.25 -38.68 -9.14
N VAL A 605 -60.07 -38.64 -10.45
CA VAL A 605 -61.03 -38.07 -11.39
C VAL A 605 -61.96 -39.20 -11.84
N PRO A 606 -63.28 -39.15 -11.54
CA PRO A 606 -64.21 -40.20 -11.95
C PRO A 606 -64.31 -40.27 -13.47
N SER A 607 -64.76 -41.41 -13.99
CA SER A 607 -64.99 -41.59 -15.42
C SER A 607 -66.17 -40.75 -15.92
N ARG A 608 -66.23 -40.47 -17.23
CA ARG A 608 -67.27 -39.67 -17.89
C ARG A 608 -68.06 -40.52 -18.87
N ILE A 609 -69.37 -40.55 -18.70
CA ILE A 609 -70.28 -41.27 -19.61
C ILE A 609 -70.60 -40.36 -20.80
N ARG A 610 -70.50 -40.86 -22.03
CA ARG A 610 -70.99 -40.13 -23.21
C ARG A 610 -72.25 -40.77 -23.75
N LEU A 611 -73.32 -40.00 -23.90
CA LEU A 611 -74.54 -40.42 -24.56
C LEU A 611 -74.65 -39.68 -25.89
N SER A 612 -74.89 -40.41 -26.96
CA SER A 612 -75.24 -39.84 -28.27
C SER A 612 -76.59 -40.39 -28.70
N TYR A 613 -77.35 -39.62 -29.46
CA TYR A 613 -78.61 -40.10 -30.03
C TYR A 613 -78.80 -39.63 -31.47
N ARG A 614 -79.51 -40.43 -32.25
CA ARG A 614 -79.89 -40.10 -33.63
C ARG A 614 -81.31 -40.52 -33.94
N LEU A 615 -81.95 -39.77 -34.84
CA LEU A 615 -83.28 -40.07 -35.36
C LEU A 615 -83.17 -40.69 -36.76
N VAL A 616 -83.64 -41.92 -36.91
CA VAL A 616 -83.62 -42.67 -38.18
C VAL A 616 -85.05 -42.83 -38.69
N LYS A 617 -85.28 -42.59 -39.99
CA LYS A 617 -86.58 -42.90 -40.63
C LYS A 617 -86.61 -44.39 -40.99
N PRO A 618 -87.61 -45.19 -40.55
CA PRO A 618 -87.66 -46.62 -40.84
C PRO A 618 -88.09 -46.97 -42.29
N GLY A 619 -87.64 -46.21 -43.29
CA GLY A 619 -87.96 -46.39 -44.70
C GLY A 619 -89.00 -45.40 -45.25
N TRP A 620 -89.12 -45.33 -46.58
CA TRP A 620 -89.89 -44.30 -47.29
C TRP A 620 -91.41 -44.36 -47.08
N ARG A 621 -91.95 -45.49 -46.57
CA ARG A 621 -93.39 -45.66 -46.24
C ARG A 621 -93.74 -45.44 -44.76
N ALA A 622 -92.79 -45.05 -43.91
CA ALA A 622 -92.97 -45.03 -42.44
C ALA A 622 -93.71 -43.80 -41.85
N GLY A 623 -94.14 -42.83 -42.67
CA GLY A 623 -94.94 -41.70 -42.19
C GLY A 623 -94.32 -40.89 -41.04
N ALA A 624 -95.07 -40.69 -39.95
CA ALA A 624 -94.64 -39.93 -38.77
C ALA A 624 -93.85 -40.75 -37.74
N ARG A 625 -93.57 -42.03 -38.00
CA ARG A 625 -92.74 -42.88 -37.13
C ARG A 625 -91.28 -42.51 -37.25
N ARG A 626 -90.57 -42.49 -36.12
CA ARG A 626 -89.11 -42.28 -36.06
C ARG A 626 -88.50 -43.35 -35.18
N MET A 627 -87.36 -43.89 -35.59
CA MET A 627 -86.55 -44.76 -34.75
C MET A 627 -85.53 -43.88 -34.04
N VAL A 628 -85.58 -43.81 -32.71
CA VAL A 628 -84.55 -43.17 -31.90
C VAL A 628 -83.52 -44.24 -31.56
N GLU A 629 -82.29 -44.03 -31.99
CA GLU A 629 -81.16 -44.84 -31.52
C GLU A 629 -80.37 -44.00 -30.53
N VAL A 630 -80.27 -44.47 -29.30
CA VAL A 630 -79.47 -43.86 -28.23
C VAL A 630 -78.32 -44.80 -27.92
N ARG A 631 -77.10 -44.29 -27.94
CA ARG A 631 -75.89 -45.04 -27.64
C ARG A 631 -75.20 -44.40 -26.45
N ALA A 632 -75.02 -45.20 -25.39
CA ALA A 632 -74.14 -44.86 -24.29
C ALA A 632 -72.76 -45.46 -24.55
N GLU A 633 -71.73 -44.62 -24.54
CA GLU A 633 -70.34 -45.03 -24.46
C GLU A 633 -69.96 -45.02 -22.99
N LEU A 634 -69.92 -46.23 -22.42
CA LEU A 634 -69.57 -46.46 -21.03
C LEU A 634 -68.05 -46.61 -20.90
N PRO A 635 -67.42 -45.88 -19.99
CA PRO A 635 -66.00 -46.06 -19.70
C PRO A 635 -65.78 -47.37 -18.92
N GLY A 636 -64.86 -48.21 -19.41
CA GLY A 636 -64.46 -49.48 -18.81
C GLY A 636 -65.46 -50.62 -19.06
N ALA A 637 -64.99 -51.71 -19.67
CA ALA A 637 -65.81 -52.84 -20.14
C ALA A 637 -66.37 -53.77 -19.02
N SER A 638 -66.89 -53.23 -17.92
CA SER A 638 -67.61 -54.00 -16.91
C SER A 638 -69.06 -53.51 -16.79
N PRO A 639 -70.02 -54.20 -17.44
CA PRO A 639 -71.44 -53.87 -17.29
C PRO A 639 -71.88 -54.16 -15.85
N GLY A 640 -72.35 -53.12 -15.13
CA GLY A 640 -73.05 -53.28 -13.85
C GLY A 640 -72.75 -52.29 -12.72
N THR A 641 -71.78 -51.37 -12.87
CA THR A 641 -71.35 -50.48 -11.76
C THR A 641 -71.36 -48.98 -12.08
N VAL A 642 -71.83 -48.58 -13.25
CA VAL A 642 -71.85 -47.17 -13.68
C VAL A 642 -73.28 -46.61 -13.55
N ASP A 643 -73.46 -45.60 -12.71
CA ASP A 643 -74.72 -44.84 -12.58
C ASP A 643 -74.99 -44.06 -13.88
N CYS A 644 -75.54 -44.74 -14.88
CA CYS A 644 -75.87 -44.15 -16.16
C CYS A 644 -77.11 -43.24 -16.01
N PRO A 645 -77.12 -42.01 -16.55
CA PRO A 645 -78.30 -41.16 -16.49
C PRO A 645 -79.44 -41.70 -17.35
N ASP A 646 -80.66 -41.32 -16.98
CA ASP A 646 -81.83 -41.48 -17.83
C ASP A 646 -81.70 -40.56 -19.06
N PHE A 647 -82.03 -41.09 -20.24
CA PHE A 647 -82.18 -40.27 -21.44
C PHE A 647 -83.65 -39.96 -21.70
N LEU A 648 -83.97 -38.67 -21.82
CA LEU A 648 -85.31 -38.18 -22.11
C LEU A 648 -85.32 -37.44 -23.45
N LEU A 649 -86.10 -37.91 -24.41
CA LEU A 649 -86.41 -37.18 -25.64
C LEU A 649 -87.72 -36.41 -25.48
N VAL A 650 -87.64 -35.09 -25.58
CA VAL A 650 -88.79 -34.19 -25.47
C VAL A 650 -89.10 -33.60 -26.84
N GLY A 651 -90.38 -33.56 -27.19
CA GLY A 651 -90.90 -32.92 -28.38
C GLY A 651 -91.73 -31.67 -28.07
N ARG A 652 -91.67 -30.66 -28.94
CA ARG A 652 -92.53 -29.47 -28.84
C ARG A 652 -92.84 -28.90 -30.23
N GLU A 653 -94.03 -28.34 -30.39
CA GLU A 653 -94.46 -27.64 -31.60
C GLU A 653 -93.71 -26.31 -31.77
N SER A 654 -93.30 -26.01 -33.00
CA SER A 654 -92.71 -24.73 -33.45
C SER A 654 -91.37 -24.28 -32.84
N ILE A 655 -91.00 -24.70 -31.62
CA ILE A 655 -89.76 -24.28 -30.93
C ILE A 655 -89.09 -25.49 -30.26
N ALA A 656 -87.76 -25.61 -30.39
CA ALA A 656 -86.99 -26.67 -29.75
C ALA A 656 -87.07 -26.57 -28.21
N PRO A 657 -87.30 -27.68 -27.48
CA PRO A 657 -87.22 -27.68 -26.03
C PRO A 657 -85.83 -27.23 -25.55
N LEU A 658 -85.79 -26.34 -24.56
CA LEU A 658 -84.53 -25.95 -23.87
C LEU A 658 -84.38 -26.62 -22.50
N HIS A 659 -85.44 -27.26 -22.00
CA HIS A 659 -85.48 -27.92 -20.70
C HIS A 659 -86.41 -29.15 -20.78
N PRO A 660 -86.18 -30.22 -19.99
CA PRO A 660 -87.04 -31.41 -19.94
C PRO A 660 -88.54 -31.14 -19.79
N ARG A 661 -88.90 -30.05 -19.11
CA ARG A 661 -90.30 -29.66 -18.81
C ARG A 661 -90.98 -28.81 -19.90
N HIS A 662 -90.26 -28.44 -20.96
CA HIS A 662 -90.75 -27.48 -21.96
C HIS A 662 -91.60 -28.10 -23.08
N GLY A 663 -91.84 -29.40 -23.07
CA GLY A 663 -92.57 -30.10 -24.12
C GLY A 663 -93.16 -31.42 -23.64
N ILE A 664 -93.56 -32.26 -24.59
CA ILE A 664 -94.12 -33.59 -24.34
C ILE A 664 -93.00 -34.62 -24.37
N GLU A 665 -92.96 -35.52 -23.39
CA GLU A 665 -92.07 -36.67 -23.37
C GLU A 665 -92.45 -37.65 -24.49
N GLU A 666 -91.56 -37.85 -25.46
CA GLU A 666 -91.78 -38.78 -26.57
C GLU A 666 -91.07 -40.12 -26.36
N LEU A 667 -89.94 -40.10 -25.63
CA LEU A 667 -89.22 -41.30 -25.25
C LEU A 667 -88.47 -41.05 -23.95
N ARG A 668 -88.52 -42.01 -23.04
CA ARG A 668 -87.62 -42.10 -21.90
C ARG A 668 -86.95 -43.46 -21.87
N LEU A 669 -85.63 -43.44 -21.76
CA LEU A 669 -84.81 -44.61 -21.56
C LEU A 669 -84.20 -44.49 -20.17
N THR A 670 -84.39 -45.52 -19.35
CA THR A 670 -83.81 -45.57 -18.01
C THR A 670 -82.30 -45.77 -18.10
N GLY A 671 -81.58 -45.24 -17.11
CA GLY A 671 -80.15 -45.44 -16.92
C GLY A 671 -79.74 -46.91 -17.01
N ASP A 672 -80.47 -47.80 -16.33
CA ASP A 672 -80.23 -49.26 -16.35
C ASP A 672 -80.24 -49.85 -17.77
N ARG A 673 -81.13 -49.34 -18.63
CA ARG A 673 -81.26 -49.81 -20.00
C ARG A 673 -80.11 -49.33 -20.88
N LEU A 674 -79.55 -48.16 -20.57
CA LEU A 674 -78.40 -47.58 -21.28
C LEU A 674 -77.08 -48.13 -20.73
N ALA A 675 -77.04 -48.54 -19.46
CA ALA A 675 -75.89 -49.16 -18.80
C ALA A 675 -75.51 -50.53 -19.39
N ALA A 676 -76.38 -51.14 -20.22
CA ALA A 676 -76.06 -52.35 -20.99
C ALA A 676 -75.03 -52.10 -22.11
N GLY A 677 -74.74 -50.85 -22.47
CA GLY A 677 -73.72 -50.47 -23.47
C GLY A 677 -74.09 -50.77 -24.92
N GLU A 678 -75.20 -51.48 -25.17
CA GLU A 678 -75.74 -51.71 -26.52
C GLU A 678 -76.58 -50.51 -27.00
N PRO A 679 -76.52 -50.14 -28.29
CA PRO A 679 -77.38 -49.09 -28.84
C PRO A 679 -78.86 -49.44 -28.66
N VAL A 680 -79.57 -48.63 -27.86
CA VAL A 680 -80.99 -48.83 -27.62
C VAL A 680 -81.79 -48.18 -28.75
N ARG A 681 -82.49 -49.01 -29.52
CA ARG A 681 -83.39 -48.58 -30.59
C ARG A 681 -84.83 -48.64 -30.12
N THR A 682 -85.52 -47.51 -30.13
CA THR A 682 -86.94 -47.44 -29.79
C THR A 682 -87.69 -46.63 -30.84
N GLU A 683 -88.79 -47.18 -31.33
CA GLU A 683 -89.68 -46.48 -32.25
C GLU A 683 -90.59 -45.54 -31.46
N ILE A 684 -90.67 -44.29 -31.91
CA ILE A 684 -91.64 -43.31 -31.44
C ILE A 684 -92.65 -43.04 -32.54
N ASP A 685 -93.93 -42.96 -32.15
CA ASP A 685 -95.02 -42.65 -33.06
C ASP A 685 -95.50 -41.21 -32.85
N LEU A 686 -95.24 -40.36 -33.83
CA LEU A 686 -95.60 -38.95 -33.77
C LEU A 686 -96.90 -38.66 -34.55
N ARG A 687 -97.69 -39.69 -34.87
CA ARG A 687 -99.02 -39.53 -35.50
C ARG A 687 -99.95 -38.81 -34.52
N GLY A 688 -100.35 -37.59 -34.87
CA GLY A 688 -101.21 -36.73 -34.06
C GLY A 688 -100.51 -35.50 -33.46
N ARG A 689 -99.20 -35.32 -33.68
CA ARG A 689 -98.49 -34.09 -33.30
C ARG A 689 -98.61 -33.01 -34.38
N THR A 690 -98.77 -31.75 -33.97
CA THR A 690 -98.80 -30.63 -34.91
C THR A 690 -97.40 -30.37 -35.46
N LYS A 691 -97.31 -30.23 -36.78
CA LYS A 691 -96.06 -29.98 -37.50
C LYS A 691 -95.86 -28.47 -37.71
N PRO A 692 -94.62 -27.94 -37.61
CA PRO A 692 -93.37 -28.66 -37.34
C PRO A 692 -93.19 -29.01 -35.86
N TYR A 693 -92.64 -30.20 -35.61
CA TYR A 693 -92.41 -30.74 -34.27
C TYR A 693 -90.91 -30.96 -34.03
N LEU A 694 -90.32 -30.29 -33.03
CA LEU A 694 -88.89 -30.32 -32.75
C LEU A 694 -88.58 -31.19 -31.54
N LEU A 695 -87.58 -32.06 -31.67
CA LEU A 695 -87.16 -33.02 -30.65
C LEU A 695 -85.82 -32.61 -30.03
N ARG A 696 -85.64 -32.78 -28.72
CA ARG A 696 -84.34 -32.60 -28.06
C ARG A 696 -84.18 -33.59 -26.91
N GLY A 697 -82.99 -34.19 -26.82
CA GLY A 697 -82.61 -35.07 -25.73
C GLY A 697 -82.23 -34.30 -24.46
N PHE A 698 -82.40 -34.91 -23.30
CA PHE A 698 -81.94 -34.39 -22.02
C PHE A 698 -81.49 -35.57 -21.16
N LEU A 699 -80.55 -35.30 -20.26
CA LEU A 699 -80.12 -36.27 -19.25
C LEU A 699 -80.81 -35.97 -17.92
N LEU A 700 -81.27 -37.01 -17.26
CA LEU A 700 -81.94 -36.94 -15.96
C LEU A 700 -81.34 -37.95 -14.99
N GLY A 701 -81.56 -37.74 -13.69
CA GLY A 701 -81.10 -38.65 -12.63
C GLY A 701 -79.75 -38.27 -12.02
N ALA A 702 -79.31 -39.06 -11.04
CA ALA A 702 -78.11 -38.80 -10.25
C ALA A 702 -76.82 -38.82 -11.08
N GLY A 703 -76.77 -39.61 -12.15
CA GLY A 703 -75.63 -39.68 -13.08
C GLY A 703 -75.60 -38.60 -14.17
N ALA A 704 -76.58 -37.69 -14.21
CA ALA A 704 -76.64 -36.63 -15.22
C ALA A 704 -75.48 -35.62 -15.16
N PRO A 705 -74.97 -35.20 -13.98
CA PRO A 705 -73.82 -34.29 -13.89
C PRO A 705 -72.52 -34.90 -14.42
N ASP A 706 -72.37 -36.22 -14.34
CA ASP A 706 -71.16 -36.96 -14.73
C ASP A 706 -71.20 -37.47 -16.18
N ALA A 707 -72.23 -37.06 -16.93
CA ALA A 707 -72.49 -37.51 -18.27
C ALA A 707 -72.58 -36.36 -19.28
N GLN A 708 -72.13 -36.62 -20.51
CA GLN A 708 -72.23 -35.70 -21.63
C GLN A 708 -73.27 -36.20 -22.62
N LEU A 709 -74.17 -35.32 -23.05
CA LEU A 709 -75.11 -35.60 -24.13
C LEU A 709 -74.67 -34.91 -25.41
N ASP A 710 -74.35 -35.73 -26.42
CA ASP A 710 -74.05 -35.27 -27.76
C ASP A 710 -75.35 -35.22 -28.59
N HIS A 711 -75.74 -34.00 -28.94
CA HIS A 711 -76.90 -33.77 -29.79
C HIS A 711 -76.56 -34.01 -31.28
N PRO A 712 -77.45 -34.65 -32.06
CA PRO A 712 -77.30 -34.71 -33.51
C PRO A 712 -77.57 -33.33 -34.14
N PRO A 713 -77.21 -33.13 -35.42
CA PRO A 713 -77.46 -31.87 -36.14
C PRO A 713 -78.93 -31.41 -36.03
N SER A 714 -79.13 -30.11 -35.80
CA SER A 714 -80.44 -29.54 -35.45
C SER A 714 -81.53 -29.72 -36.51
N ASP A 715 -81.16 -29.87 -37.78
CA ASP A 715 -82.05 -30.14 -38.90
C ASP A 715 -82.65 -31.57 -38.86
N THR A 716 -81.91 -32.53 -38.31
CA THR A 716 -82.37 -33.92 -38.13
C THR A 716 -83.40 -34.06 -37.00
N LEU A 717 -83.43 -33.07 -36.10
CA LEU A 717 -84.31 -33.02 -34.95
C LEU A 717 -85.69 -32.42 -35.25
N VAL A 718 -85.95 -31.98 -36.49
CA VAL A 718 -87.22 -31.40 -36.91
C VAL A 718 -88.07 -32.40 -37.69
N VAL A 719 -89.29 -32.64 -37.22
CA VAL A 719 -90.30 -33.42 -37.92
C VAL A 719 -91.25 -32.46 -38.66
N ARG A 720 -91.10 -32.42 -39.98
CA ARG A 720 -91.93 -31.64 -40.91
C ARG A 720 -93.17 -32.39 -41.35
#